data_AF-A0A4Q1RK56-F1
#
_entry.id   AF-A0A4Q1RK56-F1
#
_cell.length_a   1.000
_cell.length_b   1.000
_cell.length_c   1.000
_cell.angle_alpha   90.00
_cell.angle_beta   90.00
_cell.angle_gamma   90.00
#
_symmetry.space_group_name_H-M   'P 1'
#
loop_
_entity.id
_entity.type
_entity.pdbx_description
1 polymer ?
#
loop_
_entity_poly.entity_id
_entity_poly.type
_entity_poly.pdbx_seq_one_letter_code
_entity_poly.pdbx_strand_id
1 'polypeptide(L)'
;MNNKRVKTKAMAMAVAAAMAVDLCPVTAFAVTGSKVAEDGTYMATGHVTQTEDDDPEDWREYDVTVSLTVKDGKFEDIKVTPGDTYDSNVNKTYLSKAYDKANGKGIKVKLVGQDATEDTIAGWDTVSGATRTSAAIKQAALAAIQSAPEKTAAVEIDTTALEAAIAAAEGKTEADYTADSWSAMQEKLTAAKAALTAKISQEEVTKAATELNAAVEALVKAETKEEYKYVYAALSYQEYWSAEGVQAAGSGASSDTKDTHGEYDKGAFDAVTRATTNHGLHRGNFQQDVTIYDTEGNAYEMSYWDGKDKIVLTDGTSIGFSRGTITLPSGETKTMATYEIKGIKYVPVQVAAEDYDAFKAKYTVVENGETLAGGYSEGVLSSYSGLVAEVDANTNGLKKATKNADGTFSFGKRQTGTGSGIQGVALQSTNLTPVVQETSSYGDFIRMDVKENYGEVGAKMQTVVWTYYGDGDTPLATYGTKFAADNWMHKSMGIQLALTDSMRCNLPAGKDGTGKWTVTIYALGYADTTMTINVTADDIHAATPVSDTSKLEAAVAKAEALNKEEYTEDSWSSLETELKEAKADLTAAAKGTTSQESVDESTSHLNAAIEALVKVQKETYVLMNIPYDQFYKADVNNDVKVDAFTSATKNKVRTGSLAGGSYHVDASGDEITGVTFPVKVPAGTDLSKNTQITDDSKVSITVTNRGQESTTDYTGKDALFESASYSYYTLSEKPSYYKELTVNEDGTFSFGATQGTATAITEGVAAELLTKSRYGDYQLNLDGLTDTIPSGTAIYGVIVSTKEGSDYGMRHLENIWRVSELAWATGFTSAVHNCPTSSEHYKAMMGQHINKVTYYTAKGIYEIPVGGDEGLYVPVKFDTSAVAVADAELKDGETSVATTISGLTLPEGFDAEYTVDGATAIVKGEKLILKDVKKGAYTLTITDKSGKYAPISVGFEVYAETIPASYNENAEKPGLTKAAGSTDAEFADYIKNITSVSVNGKSYAASGRGAVKLFNDDGTLITDAAPFAEGDSFEIVVSATGYKDLSFTYKKASSDDPTQEVNTASLEKAIQTAEALKEADYTADSWKVLQTALKNAKSALEAKKDQTSVDNAAASLNKAIEALVKADGTTPTPTPTTTPASSKNNTTTSGTGNKTTSSGSTSTSKTAKTGDPTNIFEMLGLAVASLGTGGFALKRRKRNKE
;
A
#
# COMPACT_ATOMS: atom_id res chain seq x y z
N MET A 1 -24.07 -37.98 22.45
CA MET A 1 -24.01 -39.45 22.58
C MET A 1 -23.39 -39.81 23.94
N ASN A 2 -24.23 -40.18 24.90
CA ASN A 2 -24.03 -41.22 25.93
C ASN A 2 -25.23 -41.10 26.86
N ASN A 3 -26.25 -41.89 26.54
CA ASN A 3 -27.58 -41.83 27.10
C ASN A 3 -27.89 -43.22 27.63
N LYS A 4 -28.26 -43.33 28.92
CA LYS A 4 -29.20 -44.30 29.53
C LYS A 4 -28.75 -44.88 30.87
N ARG A 5 -29.77 -44.98 31.74
CA ARG A 5 -29.88 -45.66 33.06
C ARG A 5 -29.22 -44.85 34.17
N VAL A 6 -29.95 -44.35 35.16
CA VAL A 6 -30.84 -45.07 36.07
C VAL A 6 -31.87 -44.09 36.66
N LYS A 7 -33.16 -44.44 36.66
CA LYS A 7 -34.14 -44.24 37.76
C LYS A 7 -35.56 -44.52 37.26
N THR A 8 -35.97 -45.78 37.32
CA THR A 8 -37.39 -46.16 37.35
C THR A 8 -37.50 -47.47 38.10
N LYS A 9 -37.81 -47.37 39.40
CA LYS A 9 -38.47 -48.36 40.28
C LYS A 9 -38.31 -47.92 41.73
N ALA A 10 -39.15 -46.98 42.14
CA ALA A 10 -39.65 -46.90 43.50
C ALA A 10 -41.19 -46.94 43.37
N MET A 11 -41.86 -47.65 44.27
CA MET A 11 -43.31 -47.90 44.33
C MET A 11 -43.90 -48.93 43.35
N ALA A 12 -43.48 -50.17 43.54
CA ALA A 12 -44.37 -51.34 43.45
C ALA A 12 -44.11 -52.21 44.68
N MET A 13 -44.82 -51.95 45.78
CA MET A 13 -45.12 -52.84 46.93
C MET A 13 -45.42 -51.98 48.17
N ALA A 14 -46.67 -51.54 48.31
CA ALA A 14 -47.24 -51.14 49.60
C ALA A 14 -48.77 -51.07 49.50
N VAL A 15 -49.45 -52.18 49.17
CA VAL A 15 -50.71 -52.63 49.80
C VAL A 15 -50.82 -54.14 49.49
N ALA A 16 -49.99 -54.95 50.14
CA ALA A 16 -50.42 -56.28 50.52
C ALA A 16 -51.06 -56.11 51.89
N ALA A 17 -52.36 -56.37 51.94
CA ALA A 17 -53.21 -56.19 53.09
C ALA A 17 -52.55 -56.71 54.37
N ALA A 18 -52.60 -55.87 55.40
CA ALA A 18 -52.63 -56.31 56.78
C ALA A 18 -53.81 -57.29 56.94
N MET A 19 -53.53 -58.58 56.79
CA MET A 19 -54.19 -59.63 57.54
C MET A 19 -53.25 -60.04 58.66
N ALA A 20 -53.82 -60.31 59.84
CA ALA A 20 -53.16 -60.44 61.13
C ALA A 20 -52.77 -59.11 61.81
N VAL A 21 -53.76 -58.21 61.97
CA VAL A 21 -53.88 -57.61 63.30
C VAL A 21 -54.38 -58.72 64.21
N ASP A 22 -53.50 -59.15 65.10
CA ASP A 22 -53.81 -59.95 66.26
C ASP A 22 -54.87 -59.18 67.06
N LEU A 23 -56.14 -59.53 66.83
CA LEU A 23 -57.23 -59.14 67.72
C LEU A 23 -56.87 -59.73 69.08
N CYS A 24 -56.44 -58.87 70.01
CA CYS A 24 -56.60 -59.18 71.42
C CYS A 24 -57.98 -59.82 71.58
N PRO A 25 -58.11 -61.00 72.20
CA PRO A 25 -59.43 -61.52 72.51
C PRO A 25 -60.06 -60.48 73.43
N VAL A 26 -61.03 -59.73 72.90
CA VAL A 26 -62.06 -59.16 73.76
C VAL A 26 -62.60 -60.38 74.48
N THR A 27 -62.35 -60.44 75.78
CA THR A 27 -63.00 -61.39 76.65
C THR A 27 -64.48 -61.10 76.49
N ALA A 28 -65.16 -61.83 75.61
CA ALA A 28 -66.60 -61.76 75.46
C ALA A 28 -67.16 -62.09 76.83
N PHE A 29 -67.63 -61.07 77.54
CA PHE A 29 -68.28 -61.28 78.81
C PHE A 29 -69.58 -62.00 78.50
N ALA A 30 -69.76 -63.16 79.14
CA ALA A 30 -71.04 -63.83 79.23
C ALA A 30 -72.14 -62.81 79.57
N VAL A 31 -73.28 -62.90 78.89
CA VAL A 31 -74.46 -62.09 79.21
C VAL A 31 -74.80 -62.28 80.69
N THR A 32 -74.77 -61.16 81.44
CA THR A 32 -75.10 -61.13 82.86
C THR A 32 -76.10 -60.01 83.16
N GLY A 33 -77.13 -60.31 83.95
CA GLY A 33 -78.20 -59.37 84.30
C GLY A 33 -78.99 -58.85 83.09
N SER A 34 -79.03 -57.52 82.94
CA SER A 34 -79.82 -56.82 81.91
C SER A 34 -79.11 -56.70 80.55
N LYS A 35 -77.91 -57.25 80.42
CA LYS A 35 -77.15 -57.24 79.17
C LYS A 35 -77.85 -58.07 78.10
N VAL A 36 -77.85 -57.58 76.86
CA VAL A 36 -78.55 -58.21 75.73
C VAL A 36 -77.61 -59.18 75.03
N ALA A 37 -78.07 -60.41 74.78
CA ALA A 37 -77.33 -61.40 74.03
C ALA A 37 -77.16 -61.02 72.55
N GLU A 38 -76.00 -61.36 71.99
CA GLU A 38 -75.75 -61.29 70.55
C GLU A 38 -76.72 -62.20 69.78
N ASP A 39 -76.90 -61.91 68.49
CA ASP A 39 -77.76 -62.71 67.63
C ASP A 39 -77.12 -64.10 67.42
N GLY A 40 -77.87 -65.16 67.69
CA GLY A 40 -77.34 -66.52 67.73
C GLY A 40 -78.32 -67.52 68.30
N THR A 41 -77.91 -68.79 68.44
CA THR A 41 -78.71 -69.82 69.10
C THR A 41 -77.90 -70.46 70.20
N TYR A 42 -78.43 -70.41 71.43
CA TYR A 42 -77.74 -70.87 72.64
C TYR A 42 -78.53 -71.98 73.31
N MET A 43 -77.85 -73.05 73.72
CA MET A 43 -78.50 -74.25 74.22
C MET A 43 -77.89 -74.73 75.53
N ALA A 44 -78.73 -75.18 76.45
CA ALA A 44 -78.30 -75.92 77.62
C ALA A 44 -79.36 -76.94 78.05
N THR A 45 -78.93 -77.95 78.79
CA THR A 45 -79.78 -79.03 79.28
C THR A 45 -79.91 -78.93 80.80
N GLY A 46 -81.14 -79.07 81.29
CA GLY A 46 -81.46 -79.18 82.72
C GLY A 46 -82.13 -80.52 83.00
N HIS A 47 -81.99 -81.02 84.22
CA HIS A 47 -82.59 -82.28 84.65
C HIS A 47 -83.76 -82.02 85.59
N VAL A 48 -84.92 -82.62 85.31
CA VAL A 48 -86.09 -82.53 86.20
C VAL A 48 -86.01 -83.66 87.21
N THR A 49 -85.64 -83.39 88.46
CA THR A 49 -85.43 -84.42 89.50
C THR A 49 -86.71 -84.85 90.23
N GLN A 50 -86.75 -86.12 90.65
CA GLN A 50 -87.72 -86.64 91.61
C GLN A 50 -87.22 -86.52 93.06
N THR A 51 -88.12 -86.52 94.03
CA THR A 51 -87.85 -86.59 95.47
C THR A 51 -88.51 -87.84 96.08
N GLU A 52 -88.10 -88.26 97.27
CA GLU A 52 -88.58 -89.51 97.92
C GLU A 52 -90.10 -89.55 98.16
N ASP A 53 -90.78 -88.40 98.18
CA ASP A 53 -92.22 -88.27 98.41
C ASP A 53 -93.09 -88.39 97.13
N ASP A 54 -92.48 -88.62 95.95
CA ASP A 54 -93.20 -88.64 94.67
C ASP A 54 -93.54 -90.05 94.17
N ASP A 55 -94.77 -90.24 93.68
CA ASP A 55 -95.21 -91.49 93.08
C ASP A 55 -94.75 -91.61 91.61
N PRO A 56 -93.88 -92.59 91.26
CA PRO A 56 -93.37 -92.79 89.91
C PRO A 56 -94.42 -93.27 88.88
N GLU A 57 -95.65 -93.58 89.30
CA GLU A 57 -96.78 -93.86 88.40
C GLU A 57 -97.46 -92.59 87.86
N ASP A 58 -97.36 -91.44 88.56
CA ASP A 58 -98.03 -90.18 88.18
C ASP A 58 -97.09 -89.18 87.47
N TRP A 59 -95.78 -89.28 87.70
CA TRP A 59 -94.76 -88.40 87.13
C TRP A 59 -93.36 -89.03 87.23
N ARG A 60 -92.46 -88.78 86.27
CA ARG A 60 -91.08 -89.31 86.26
C ARG A 60 -90.04 -88.23 85.99
N GLU A 61 -88.83 -88.38 86.49
CA GLU A 61 -87.69 -87.51 86.15
C GLU A 61 -87.24 -87.66 84.69
N TYR A 62 -86.71 -86.59 84.10
CA TYR A 62 -86.24 -86.55 82.72
C TYR A 62 -85.36 -85.34 82.46
N ASP A 63 -84.54 -85.41 81.40
CA ASP A 63 -83.78 -84.26 80.91
C ASP A 63 -84.61 -83.36 80.00
N VAL A 64 -84.31 -82.08 80.02
CA VAL A 64 -84.91 -81.08 79.14
C VAL A 64 -83.86 -80.13 78.59
N THR A 65 -83.73 -80.10 77.27
CA THR A 65 -82.82 -79.19 76.56
C THR A 65 -83.59 -77.96 76.09
N VAL A 66 -83.11 -76.78 76.47
CA VAL A 66 -83.66 -75.49 76.06
C VAL A 66 -82.73 -74.85 75.04
N SER A 67 -83.30 -74.42 73.91
CA SER A 67 -82.62 -73.67 72.85
C SER A 67 -83.24 -72.28 72.76
N LEU A 68 -82.43 -71.25 72.95
CA LEU A 68 -82.78 -69.84 72.86
C LEU A 68 -82.22 -69.28 71.56
N THR A 69 -83.09 -68.89 70.64
CA THR A 69 -82.70 -68.20 69.41
C THR A 69 -82.87 -66.71 69.63
N VAL A 70 -81.79 -65.96 69.48
CA VAL A 70 -81.72 -64.52 69.66
C VAL A 70 -81.50 -63.87 68.31
N LYS A 71 -82.32 -62.86 68.00
CA LYS A 71 -82.17 -62.02 66.81
C LYS A 71 -82.59 -60.61 67.12
N ASP A 72 -81.84 -59.64 66.63
CA ASP A 72 -82.00 -58.24 66.94
C ASP A 72 -82.04 -57.95 68.46
N GLY A 73 -81.32 -58.76 69.26
CA GLY A 73 -81.28 -58.64 70.72
C GLY A 73 -82.55 -59.09 71.46
N LYS A 74 -83.46 -59.81 70.79
CA LYS A 74 -84.70 -60.35 71.37
C LYS A 74 -84.78 -61.85 71.17
N PHE A 75 -85.51 -62.56 72.04
CA PHE A 75 -85.79 -63.98 71.85
C PHE A 75 -86.71 -64.18 70.64
N GLU A 76 -86.16 -64.56 69.49
CA GLU A 76 -86.92 -64.88 68.28
C GLU A 76 -87.68 -66.21 68.45
N ASP A 77 -87.04 -67.21 69.06
CA ASP A 77 -87.67 -68.48 69.41
C ASP A 77 -87.08 -69.08 70.68
N ILE A 78 -87.93 -69.78 71.44
CA ILE A 78 -87.51 -70.63 72.55
C ILE A 78 -88.07 -72.03 72.29
N LYS A 79 -87.17 -73.00 72.18
CA LYS A 79 -87.51 -74.39 71.92
C LYS A 79 -87.08 -75.27 73.08
N VAL A 80 -88.03 -76.02 73.63
CA VAL A 80 -87.80 -76.95 74.73
C VAL A 80 -87.99 -78.36 74.20
N THR A 81 -86.96 -79.19 74.31
CA THR A 81 -86.95 -80.57 73.80
C THR A 81 -86.69 -81.53 74.97
N PRO A 82 -87.62 -82.45 75.29
CA PRO A 82 -87.37 -83.46 76.32
C PRO A 82 -86.35 -84.49 75.83
N GLY A 83 -85.50 -84.98 76.73
CA GLY A 83 -84.50 -86.01 76.46
C GLY A 83 -85.06 -87.43 76.47
N ASP A 84 -84.19 -88.41 76.25
CA ASP A 84 -84.58 -89.82 75.99
C ASP A 84 -85.29 -90.51 77.16
N THR A 85 -85.14 -90.01 78.38
CA THR A 85 -85.79 -90.53 79.61
C THR A 85 -87.23 -90.03 79.79
N TYR A 86 -87.73 -89.19 78.89
CA TYR A 86 -89.07 -88.62 78.97
C TYR A 86 -90.18 -89.61 78.61
N ASP A 87 -91.08 -89.87 79.57
CA ASP A 87 -92.29 -90.64 79.33
C ASP A 87 -93.49 -89.73 79.06
N SER A 88 -93.94 -89.73 77.79
CA SER A 88 -95.06 -88.89 77.35
C SER A 88 -96.42 -89.25 77.96
N ASN A 89 -96.59 -90.45 78.54
CA ASN A 89 -97.86 -90.84 79.17
C ASN A 89 -98.08 -90.10 80.49
N VAL A 90 -97.02 -89.83 81.24
CA VAL A 90 -97.08 -89.21 82.57
C VAL A 90 -96.59 -87.75 82.55
N ASN A 91 -95.59 -87.40 81.75
CA ASN A 91 -94.91 -86.08 81.81
C ASN A 91 -95.48 -85.02 80.85
N LYS A 92 -96.33 -85.40 79.87
CA LYS A 92 -96.83 -84.51 78.80
C LYS A 92 -97.60 -83.30 79.28
N THR A 93 -98.44 -83.48 80.30
CA THR A 93 -99.22 -82.36 80.84
C THR A 93 -98.32 -81.35 81.56
N TYR A 94 -97.24 -81.80 82.20
CA TYR A 94 -96.31 -80.93 82.94
C TYR A 94 -95.38 -80.17 81.99
N LEU A 95 -94.83 -80.87 80.97
CA LEU A 95 -93.99 -80.23 79.94
C LEU A 95 -94.76 -79.18 79.15
N SER A 96 -95.96 -79.50 78.65
CA SER A 96 -96.77 -78.52 77.91
C SER A 96 -97.11 -77.29 78.76
N LYS A 97 -97.50 -77.46 80.03
CA LYS A 97 -97.78 -76.34 80.95
C LYS A 97 -96.58 -75.41 81.13
N ALA A 98 -95.37 -75.97 81.25
CA ALA A 98 -94.15 -75.19 81.45
C ALA A 98 -93.59 -74.58 80.15
N TYR A 99 -93.90 -75.17 78.98
CA TYR A 99 -93.35 -74.77 77.69
C TYR A 99 -94.29 -73.86 76.88
N ASP A 100 -95.43 -74.38 76.39
CA ASP A 100 -96.18 -73.78 75.28
C ASP A 100 -97.72 -73.80 75.45
N LYS A 101 -98.25 -74.28 76.58
CA LYS A 101 -99.70 -74.36 76.79
C LYS A 101 -100.37 -72.98 76.77
N ALA A 102 -101.50 -72.90 76.06
CA ALA A 102 -102.21 -71.67 75.68
C ALA A 102 -102.73 -70.78 76.83
N ASN A 103 -102.69 -71.25 78.09
CA ASN A 103 -103.02 -70.45 79.28
C ASN A 103 -101.96 -69.40 79.63
N GLY A 104 -100.96 -69.20 78.75
CA GLY A 104 -100.13 -67.99 78.71
C GLY A 104 -99.04 -67.90 79.76
N LYS A 105 -98.69 -69.01 80.43
CA LYS A 105 -97.66 -69.05 81.50
C LYS A 105 -96.37 -69.80 81.13
N GLY A 106 -96.36 -70.59 80.06
CA GLY A 106 -95.16 -71.32 79.63
C GLY A 106 -94.06 -70.40 79.10
N ILE A 107 -92.79 -70.83 79.21
CA ILE A 107 -91.62 -70.00 78.91
C ILE A 107 -91.63 -69.45 77.49
N LYS A 108 -92.04 -70.27 76.49
CA LYS A 108 -92.08 -69.86 75.09
C LYS A 108 -93.10 -68.75 74.85
N VAL A 109 -94.28 -68.89 75.45
CA VAL A 109 -95.38 -67.92 75.28
C VAL A 109 -95.07 -66.60 75.98
N LYS A 110 -94.31 -66.63 77.09
CA LYS A 110 -94.00 -65.43 77.88
C LYS A 110 -92.79 -64.64 77.39
N LEU A 111 -91.75 -65.32 76.92
CA LEU A 111 -90.46 -64.67 76.70
C LEU A 111 -90.10 -64.46 75.23
N VAL A 112 -90.71 -65.19 74.27
CA VAL A 112 -90.49 -64.90 72.85
C VAL A 112 -90.96 -63.47 72.53
N GLY A 113 -90.10 -62.69 71.88
CA GLY A 113 -90.26 -61.26 71.58
C GLY A 113 -89.77 -60.31 72.68
N GLN A 114 -89.41 -60.81 73.86
CA GLN A 114 -88.77 -60.02 74.92
C GLN A 114 -87.26 -59.91 74.70
N ASP A 115 -86.61 -58.99 75.40
CA ASP A 115 -85.18 -58.79 75.31
C ASP A 115 -84.42 -60.05 75.75
N ALA A 116 -83.42 -60.45 74.98
CA ALA A 116 -82.66 -61.67 75.22
C ALA A 116 -81.63 -61.48 76.33
N THR A 117 -82.10 -61.33 77.57
CA THR A 117 -81.27 -61.04 78.75
C THR A 117 -81.43 -62.10 79.82
N GLU A 118 -80.44 -62.20 80.72
CA GLU A 118 -80.53 -63.08 81.90
C GLU A 118 -81.69 -62.65 82.80
N ASP A 119 -81.86 -61.34 83.05
CA ASP A 119 -82.94 -60.78 83.87
C ASP A 119 -84.33 -61.16 83.33
N THR A 120 -84.50 -61.20 82.00
CA THR A 120 -85.77 -61.56 81.36
C THR A 120 -86.13 -63.02 81.64
N ILE A 121 -85.15 -63.93 81.59
CA ILE A 121 -85.38 -65.35 81.94
C ILE A 121 -85.55 -65.51 83.46
N ALA A 122 -84.75 -64.80 84.26
CA ALA A 122 -84.83 -64.82 85.72
C ALA A 122 -86.17 -64.31 86.24
N GLY A 123 -86.80 -63.35 85.53
CA GLY A 123 -88.13 -62.82 85.81
C GLY A 123 -89.30 -63.75 85.46
N TRP A 124 -89.07 -64.89 84.77
CA TRP A 124 -90.15 -65.84 84.47
C TRP A 124 -90.51 -66.72 85.67
N ASP A 125 -91.75 -66.62 86.16
CA ASP A 125 -92.22 -67.43 87.28
C ASP A 125 -92.50 -68.90 86.89
N THR A 126 -92.17 -69.83 87.79
CA THR A 126 -92.47 -71.25 87.61
C THR A 126 -93.98 -71.50 87.60
N VAL A 127 -94.43 -72.46 86.78
CA VAL A 127 -95.86 -72.68 86.55
C VAL A 127 -96.44 -73.64 87.60
N SER A 128 -97.41 -73.16 88.39
CA SER A 128 -98.09 -73.98 89.40
C SER A 128 -98.74 -75.22 88.79
N GLY A 129 -98.40 -76.40 89.32
CA GLY A 129 -98.82 -77.70 88.76
C GLY A 129 -97.95 -78.21 87.61
N ALA A 130 -96.76 -77.64 87.42
CA ALA A 130 -95.62 -78.14 86.64
C ALA A 130 -94.27 -77.65 87.20
N THR A 131 -94.23 -77.37 88.51
CA THR A 131 -93.19 -76.56 89.16
C THR A 131 -91.79 -77.10 88.90
N ARG A 132 -91.56 -78.40 89.05
CA ARG A 132 -90.23 -79.02 88.83
C ARG A 132 -89.77 -78.90 87.38
N THR A 133 -90.64 -79.21 86.42
CA THR A 133 -90.34 -79.06 84.99
C THR A 133 -90.06 -77.60 84.63
N SER A 134 -90.84 -76.65 85.12
CA SER A 134 -90.56 -75.23 84.88
C SER A 134 -89.27 -74.76 85.55
N ALA A 135 -88.90 -75.30 86.71
CA ALA A 135 -87.64 -74.95 87.38
C ALA A 135 -86.43 -75.43 86.57
N ALA A 136 -86.44 -76.68 86.10
CA ALA A 136 -85.38 -77.22 85.26
C ALA A 136 -85.27 -76.49 83.91
N ILE A 137 -86.41 -76.16 83.27
CA ILE A 137 -86.43 -75.35 82.04
C ILE A 137 -85.86 -73.95 82.29
N LYS A 138 -86.23 -73.30 83.40
CA LYS A 138 -85.72 -71.98 83.76
C LYS A 138 -84.20 -72.02 84.00
N GLN A 139 -83.72 -73.03 84.71
CA GLN A 139 -82.29 -73.22 84.96
C GLN A 139 -81.50 -73.46 83.66
N ALA A 140 -82.00 -74.33 82.78
CA ALA A 140 -81.41 -74.57 81.47
C ALA A 140 -81.44 -73.30 80.59
N ALA A 141 -82.54 -72.55 80.59
CA ALA A 141 -82.64 -71.29 79.86
C ALA A 141 -81.64 -70.23 80.40
N LEU A 142 -81.48 -70.12 81.72
CA LEU A 142 -80.48 -69.23 82.33
C LEU A 142 -79.05 -69.62 81.96
N ALA A 143 -78.73 -70.92 82.02
CA ALA A 143 -77.41 -71.41 81.61
C ALA A 143 -77.15 -71.18 80.11
N ALA A 144 -78.17 -71.36 79.26
CA ALA A 144 -78.08 -71.10 77.83
C ALA A 144 -77.80 -69.61 77.55
N ILE A 145 -78.55 -68.68 78.17
CA ILE A 145 -78.34 -67.24 77.91
C ILE A 145 -77.02 -66.73 78.49
N GLN A 146 -76.58 -67.23 79.65
CA GLN A 146 -75.27 -66.88 80.22
C GLN A 146 -74.10 -67.39 79.36
N SER A 147 -74.31 -68.40 78.50
CA SER A 147 -73.31 -68.83 77.53
C SER A 147 -73.22 -67.92 76.31
N ALA A 148 -74.18 -67.01 76.13
CA ALA A 148 -74.21 -66.08 75.01
C ALA A 148 -73.23 -64.91 75.22
N PRO A 149 -72.51 -64.49 74.15
CA PRO A 149 -71.81 -63.21 74.14
C PRO A 149 -72.78 -62.01 74.26
N GLU A 150 -72.36 -60.92 74.90
CA GLU A 150 -73.10 -59.65 74.93
C GLU A 150 -73.05 -58.91 73.58
N LYS A 151 -74.19 -58.37 73.12
CA LYS A 151 -74.34 -57.61 71.88
C LYS A 151 -73.71 -56.21 72.01
N THR A 152 -72.61 -55.97 71.29
CA THR A 152 -71.94 -54.66 71.21
C THR A 152 -72.66 -53.72 70.23
N ALA A 153 -72.97 -52.50 70.68
CA ALA A 153 -73.63 -51.48 69.88
C ALA A 153 -72.72 -50.91 68.79
N ALA A 154 -73.25 -50.74 67.57
CA ALA A 154 -72.56 -50.07 66.47
C ALA A 154 -72.39 -48.58 66.76
N VAL A 155 -71.16 -48.09 66.66
CA VAL A 155 -70.83 -46.65 66.76
C VAL A 155 -71.17 -46.00 65.41
N GLU A 156 -72.09 -45.04 65.40
CA GLU A 156 -72.26 -44.14 64.25
C GLU A 156 -71.00 -43.27 64.10
N ILE A 157 -70.36 -43.34 62.92
CA ILE A 157 -69.17 -42.54 62.61
C ILE A 157 -69.62 -41.31 61.81
N ASP A 158 -69.46 -40.13 62.40
CA ASP A 158 -69.72 -38.84 61.77
C ASP A 158 -68.66 -38.56 60.70
N THR A 159 -69.09 -38.58 59.44
CA THR A 159 -68.25 -38.34 58.26
C THR A 159 -68.34 -36.90 57.74
N THR A 160 -69.14 -36.04 58.36
CA THR A 160 -69.46 -34.70 57.85
C THR A 160 -68.21 -33.86 57.61
N ALA A 161 -67.26 -33.87 58.55
CA ALA A 161 -66.01 -33.11 58.42
C ALA A 161 -65.08 -33.66 57.32
N LEU A 162 -65.07 -34.98 57.12
CA LEU A 162 -64.26 -35.62 56.07
C LEU A 162 -64.84 -35.36 54.68
N GLU A 163 -66.17 -35.43 54.54
CA GLU A 163 -66.87 -35.10 53.30
C GLU A 163 -66.66 -33.63 52.91
N ALA A 164 -66.69 -32.71 53.88
CA ALA A 164 -66.38 -31.30 53.65
C ALA A 164 -64.91 -31.07 53.23
N ALA A 165 -63.96 -31.75 53.87
CA ALA A 165 -62.54 -31.68 53.51
C ALA A 165 -62.28 -32.22 52.09
N ILE A 166 -62.94 -33.31 51.70
CA ILE A 166 -62.88 -33.88 50.35
C ILE A 166 -63.43 -32.90 49.32
N ALA A 167 -64.60 -32.32 49.56
CA ALA A 167 -65.19 -31.33 48.66
C ALA A 167 -64.30 -30.07 48.52
N ALA A 168 -63.67 -29.62 49.61
CA ALA A 168 -62.76 -28.48 49.59
C ALA A 168 -61.48 -28.75 48.78
N ALA A 169 -60.94 -29.97 48.86
CA ALA A 169 -59.79 -30.42 48.08
C ALA A 169 -60.14 -30.61 46.59
N GLU A 170 -61.29 -31.22 46.28
CA GLU A 170 -61.77 -31.42 44.91
C GLU A 170 -62.16 -30.11 44.21
N GLY A 171 -62.48 -29.06 44.97
CA GLY A 171 -62.75 -27.72 44.45
C GLY A 171 -61.50 -26.91 44.07
N LYS A 172 -60.28 -27.47 44.20
CA LYS A 172 -59.03 -26.81 43.79
C LYS A 172 -58.68 -27.17 42.34
N THR A 173 -57.90 -26.30 41.68
CA THR A 173 -57.48 -26.50 40.28
C THR A 173 -55.97 -26.74 40.20
N GLU A 174 -55.54 -27.80 39.52
CA GLU A 174 -54.12 -28.21 39.43
C GLU A 174 -53.19 -27.12 38.91
N ALA A 175 -53.65 -26.34 37.92
CA ALA A 175 -52.86 -25.27 37.30
C ALA A 175 -52.53 -24.10 38.25
N ASP A 176 -53.24 -23.95 39.36
CA ASP A 176 -53.08 -22.84 40.30
C ASP A 176 -52.01 -23.12 41.37
N TYR A 177 -51.43 -24.32 41.41
CA TYR A 177 -50.56 -24.79 42.49
C TYR A 177 -49.29 -25.49 41.95
N THR A 178 -48.21 -25.51 42.74
CA THR A 178 -46.97 -26.18 42.37
C THR A 178 -47.17 -27.70 42.29
N ALA A 179 -46.47 -28.37 41.37
CA ALA A 179 -46.60 -29.81 41.17
C ALA A 179 -46.37 -30.63 42.45
N ASP A 180 -45.40 -30.25 43.27
CA ASP A 180 -45.06 -30.95 44.52
C ASP A 180 -46.17 -30.80 45.57
N SER A 181 -46.69 -29.58 45.77
CA SER A 181 -47.77 -29.35 46.75
C SER A 181 -49.10 -29.94 46.28
N TRP A 182 -49.35 -29.92 44.96
CA TRP A 182 -50.51 -30.57 44.35
C TRP A 182 -50.48 -32.10 44.52
N SER A 183 -49.33 -32.73 44.25
CA SER A 183 -49.16 -34.17 44.41
C SER A 183 -49.33 -34.60 45.87
N ALA A 184 -48.82 -33.82 46.82
CA ALA A 184 -48.98 -34.08 48.25
C ALA A 184 -50.46 -34.00 48.70
N MET A 185 -51.21 -33.02 48.19
CA MET A 185 -52.66 -32.90 48.44
C MET A 185 -53.44 -34.07 47.82
N GLN A 186 -53.13 -34.49 46.59
CA GLN A 186 -53.79 -35.62 45.93
C GLN A 186 -53.60 -36.95 46.66
N GLU A 187 -52.41 -37.20 47.23
CA GLU A 187 -52.15 -38.39 48.04
C GLU A 187 -53.08 -38.42 49.27
N LYS A 188 -53.22 -37.29 49.98
CA LYS A 188 -54.11 -37.17 51.14
C LYS A 188 -55.58 -37.23 50.75
N LEU A 189 -55.98 -36.70 49.60
CA LEU A 189 -57.35 -36.81 49.09
C LEU A 189 -57.72 -38.27 48.80
N THR A 190 -56.77 -39.04 48.27
CA THR A 190 -56.96 -40.48 48.01
C THR A 190 -57.15 -41.25 49.32
N ALA A 191 -56.30 -40.97 50.32
CA ALA A 191 -56.42 -41.57 51.66
C ALA A 191 -57.75 -41.18 52.34
N ALA A 192 -58.18 -39.92 52.22
CA ALA A 192 -59.43 -39.42 52.75
C ALA A 192 -60.67 -40.11 52.16
N LYS A 193 -60.70 -40.30 50.83
CA LYS A 193 -61.79 -41.04 50.15
C LYS A 193 -61.84 -42.51 50.57
N ALA A 194 -60.68 -43.14 50.77
CA ALA A 194 -60.61 -44.51 51.27
C ALA A 194 -61.15 -44.61 52.71
N ALA A 195 -60.76 -43.68 53.59
CA ALA A 195 -61.26 -43.61 54.96
C ALA A 195 -62.79 -43.35 55.02
N LEU A 196 -63.30 -42.48 54.15
CA LEU A 196 -64.74 -42.20 54.03
C LEU A 196 -65.54 -43.44 53.58
N THR A 197 -64.95 -44.27 52.72
CA THR A 197 -65.58 -45.52 52.26
C THR A 197 -65.53 -46.61 53.33
N ALA A 198 -64.39 -46.73 54.01
CA ALA A 198 -64.15 -47.82 54.94
C ALA A 198 -64.85 -47.63 56.29
N LYS A 199 -65.00 -46.38 56.76
CA LYS A 199 -65.70 -46.00 58.02
C LYS A 199 -65.34 -46.93 59.18
N ILE A 200 -64.05 -47.15 59.39
CA ILE A 200 -63.56 -48.14 60.36
C ILE A 200 -63.64 -47.59 61.79
N SER A 201 -63.33 -46.30 62.01
CA SER A 201 -63.51 -45.62 63.30
C SER A 201 -63.65 -44.09 63.17
N GLN A 202 -64.20 -43.44 64.19
CA GLN A 202 -64.29 -41.97 64.25
C GLN A 202 -62.90 -41.31 64.26
N GLU A 203 -61.92 -41.95 64.90
CA GLU A 203 -60.54 -41.46 64.96
C GLU A 203 -59.89 -41.45 63.58
N GLU A 204 -60.08 -42.50 62.78
CA GLU A 204 -59.54 -42.56 61.42
C GLU A 204 -60.22 -41.56 60.47
N VAL A 205 -61.53 -41.39 60.58
CA VAL A 205 -62.28 -40.39 59.80
C VAL A 205 -61.84 -38.96 60.16
N THR A 206 -61.67 -38.68 61.45
CA THR A 206 -61.21 -37.35 61.93
C THR A 206 -59.76 -37.08 61.54
N LYS A 207 -58.89 -38.08 61.64
CA LYS A 207 -57.49 -37.99 61.22
C LYS A 207 -57.37 -37.75 59.72
N ALA A 208 -58.12 -38.49 58.91
CA ALA A 208 -58.15 -38.31 57.47
C ALA A 208 -58.64 -36.90 57.07
N ALA A 209 -59.64 -36.36 57.76
CA ALA A 209 -60.14 -35.01 57.51
C ALA A 209 -59.08 -33.96 57.87
N THR A 210 -58.40 -34.13 59.00
CA THR A 210 -57.34 -33.23 59.48
C THR A 210 -56.14 -33.23 58.55
N GLU A 211 -55.66 -34.41 58.14
CA GLU A 211 -54.52 -34.54 57.23
C GLU A 211 -54.82 -33.98 55.83
N LEU A 212 -56.05 -34.17 55.32
CA LEU A 212 -56.45 -33.58 54.05
C LEU A 212 -56.54 -32.06 54.14
N ASN A 213 -57.16 -31.50 55.18
CA ASN A 213 -57.22 -30.06 55.37
C ASN A 213 -55.83 -29.44 55.49
N ALA A 214 -54.92 -30.06 56.25
CA ALA A 214 -53.53 -29.61 56.34
C ALA A 214 -52.82 -29.64 54.98
N ALA A 215 -53.07 -30.66 54.15
CA ALA A 215 -52.50 -30.72 52.81
C ALA A 215 -53.11 -29.68 51.84
N VAL A 216 -54.39 -29.35 52.00
CA VAL A 216 -55.05 -28.26 51.27
C VAL A 216 -54.51 -26.88 51.71
N GLU A 217 -54.23 -26.67 53.00
CA GLU A 217 -53.60 -25.44 53.51
C GLU A 217 -52.13 -25.32 53.09
N ALA A 218 -51.44 -26.45 52.94
CA ALA A 218 -50.06 -26.53 52.47
C ALA A 218 -49.91 -26.41 50.94
N LEU A 219 -51.01 -26.24 50.20
CA LEU A 219 -50.96 -25.97 48.77
C LEU A 219 -50.22 -24.66 48.51
N VAL A 220 -49.13 -24.74 47.75
CA VAL A 220 -48.31 -23.60 47.36
C VAL A 220 -48.78 -23.15 45.98
N LYS A 221 -49.23 -21.91 45.84
CA LYS A 221 -49.67 -21.39 44.54
C LYS A 221 -48.56 -21.54 43.50
N ALA A 222 -48.94 -21.96 42.30
CA ALA A 222 -48.07 -21.88 41.13
C ALA A 222 -47.81 -20.40 40.88
N GLU A 223 -46.55 -20.03 40.68
CA GLU A 223 -46.22 -18.71 40.17
C GLU A 223 -46.94 -18.54 38.82
N THR A 224 -47.70 -17.45 38.68
CA THR A 224 -48.13 -16.99 37.36
C THR A 224 -46.87 -16.94 36.50
N LYS A 225 -46.87 -17.66 35.38
CA LYS A 225 -45.81 -17.57 34.38
C LYS A 225 -45.92 -16.17 33.76
N GLU A 226 -45.36 -15.17 34.44
CA GLU A 226 -45.25 -13.82 33.92
C GLU A 226 -44.51 -13.95 32.59
N GLU A 227 -45.20 -13.59 31.51
CA GLU A 227 -44.57 -13.53 30.21
C GLU A 227 -43.66 -12.30 30.24
N TYR A 228 -42.35 -12.51 30.09
CA TYR A 228 -41.36 -11.43 30.11
C TYR A 228 -40.94 -11.05 28.69
N LYS A 229 -40.67 -9.77 28.49
CA LYS A 229 -39.87 -9.28 27.36
C LYS A 229 -38.42 -9.16 27.81
N TYR A 230 -37.52 -9.61 26.94
CA TYR A 230 -36.07 -9.57 27.14
C TYR A 230 -35.47 -8.64 26.11
N VAL A 231 -34.76 -7.62 26.58
CA VAL A 231 -34.19 -6.56 25.74
C VAL A 231 -32.88 -6.05 26.33
N TYR A 232 -32.10 -5.31 25.55
CA TYR A 232 -31.10 -4.42 26.13
C TYR A 232 -31.71 -3.04 26.40
N ALA A 233 -31.36 -2.43 27.53
CA ALA A 233 -31.77 -1.07 27.87
C ALA A 233 -30.57 -0.24 28.33
N ALA A 234 -30.58 1.05 27.99
CA ALA A 234 -29.64 2.01 28.55
C ALA A 234 -30.10 2.41 29.96
N LEU A 235 -29.27 2.20 30.98
CA LEU A 235 -29.58 2.54 32.37
C LEU A 235 -28.57 3.55 32.91
N SER A 236 -29.03 4.49 33.75
CA SER A 236 -28.11 5.36 34.48
C SER A 236 -27.23 4.58 35.46
N TYR A 237 -26.07 5.14 35.85
CA TYR A 237 -25.24 4.50 36.86
C TYR A 237 -25.99 4.29 38.18
N GLN A 238 -26.79 5.28 38.59
CA GLN A 238 -27.62 5.20 39.80
C GLN A 238 -28.58 4.00 39.75
N GLU A 239 -29.31 3.84 38.64
CA GLU A 239 -30.27 2.74 38.47
C GLU A 239 -29.56 1.39 38.42
N TYR A 240 -28.46 1.29 37.66
CA TYR A 240 -27.71 0.05 37.53
C TYR A 240 -27.15 -0.45 38.86
N TRP A 241 -26.58 0.46 39.68
CA TRP A 241 -25.91 0.11 40.94
C TRP A 241 -26.87 -0.04 42.13
N SER A 242 -28.12 0.40 42.01
CA SER A 242 -29.10 0.46 43.10
C SER A 242 -29.27 -0.84 43.90
N ALA A 243 -29.26 -2.00 43.23
CA ALA A 243 -29.46 -3.30 43.86
C ALA A 243 -28.17 -4.11 44.04
N GLU A 244 -27.02 -3.66 43.53
CA GLU A 244 -25.78 -4.46 43.45
C GLU A 244 -25.05 -4.62 44.79
N GLY A 245 -25.49 -3.92 45.85
CA GLY A 245 -24.85 -4.00 47.16
C GLY A 245 -23.49 -3.32 47.22
N VAL A 246 -23.22 -2.40 46.28
CA VAL A 246 -22.04 -1.52 46.30
C VAL A 246 -22.23 -0.37 47.28
N GLN A 247 -21.15 0.26 47.71
CA GLN A 247 -21.21 1.50 48.48
C GLN A 247 -21.92 2.61 47.70
N ALA A 248 -22.72 3.43 48.40
CA ALA A 248 -23.56 4.47 47.81
C ALA A 248 -24.54 3.97 46.73
N ALA A 249 -24.88 2.66 46.72
CA ALA A 249 -25.84 2.07 45.79
C ALA A 249 -27.14 2.90 45.72
N GLY A 250 -27.53 3.25 44.49
CA GLY A 250 -28.77 3.99 44.23
C GLY A 250 -28.73 5.48 44.57
N SER A 251 -27.58 6.02 45.02
CA SER A 251 -27.40 7.46 45.22
C SER A 251 -26.92 8.14 43.93
N GLY A 252 -27.69 9.12 43.45
CA GLY A 252 -27.29 10.03 42.36
C GLY A 252 -26.76 11.38 42.86
N ALA A 253 -26.21 11.43 44.07
CA ALA A 253 -25.68 12.67 44.64
C ALA A 253 -24.40 13.12 43.92
N SER A 254 -24.39 14.34 43.39
CA SER A 254 -23.21 14.97 42.82
C SER A 254 -22.29 15.57 43.89
N SER A 255 -21.06 15.91 43.51
CA SER A 255 -20.11 16.63 44.38
C SER A 255 -19.95 18.08 43.96
N ASP A 256 -19.98 19.01 44.93
CA ASP A 256 -19.56 20.40 44.72
C ASP A 256 -18.03 20.58 44.78
N THR A 257 -17.31 19.53 45.18
CA THR A 257 -15.86 19.48 45.28
C THR A 257 -15.29 18.90 43.99
N LYS A 258 -14.37 19.63 43.38
CA LYS A 258 -13.59 19.15 42.25
C LYS A 258 -12.52 18.16 42.70
N ASP A 259 -12.22 17.17 41.88
CA ASP A 259 -11.02 16.36 42.03
C ASP A 259 -9.74 17.14 41.68
N THR A 260 -8.60 16.45 41.73
CA THR A 260 -7.28 17.02 41.40
C THR A 260 -7.16 17.46 39.94
N HIS A 261 -8.05 17.00 39.07
CA HIS A 261 -8.14 17.37 37.65
C HIS A 261 -9.18 18.47 37.39
N GLY A 262 -9.81 18.99 38.44
CA GLY A 262 -10.78 20.07 38.32
C GLY A 262 -12.18 19.63 37.88
N GLU A 263 -12.50 18.33 38.00
CA GLU A 263 -13.76 17.70 37.58
C GLU A 263 -14.67 17.40 38.77
N TYR A 264 -15.99 17.47 38.60
CA TYR A 264 -16.97 17.32 39.69
C TYR A 264 -17.35 15.86 40.01
N ASP A 265 -16.41 14.91 39.84
CA ASP A 265 -16.72 13.48 39.84
C ASP A 265 -16.49 12.76 41.19
N LYS A 266 -16.42 13.53 42.29
CA LYS A 266 -16.32 12.98 43.65
C LYS A 266 -17.67 12.56 44.24
N GLY A 267 -18.74 12.67 43.45
CA GLY A 267 -20.10 12.26 43.80
C GLY A 267 -20.28 10.74 43.91
N ALA A 268 -21.54 10.32 43.98
CA ALA A 268 -21.94 8.92 43.98
C ALA A 268 -22.08 8.41 42.54
N PHE A 269 -23.29 8.01 42.11
CA PHE A 269 -23.57 7.45 40.79
C PHE A 269 -24.36 8.41 39.88
N ASP A 270 -24.12 9.70 40.03
CA ASP A 270 -24.52 10.76 39.11
C ASP A 270 -23.81 10.66 37.74
N ALA A 271 -24.33 11.34 36.73
CA ALA A 271 -23.74 11.38 35.40
C ALA A 271 -22.33 11.97 35.45
N VAL A 272 -21.40 11.38 34.69
CA VAL A 272 -20.01 11.86 34.63
C VAL A 272 -19.97 13.03 33.65
N THR A 273 -19.75 14.24 34.16
CA THR A 273 -19.59 15.45 33.34
C THR A 273 -18.12 15.86 33.26
N ARG A 274 -17.56 15.89 32.04
CA ARG A 274 -16.15 16.25 31.84
C ARG A 274 -15.98 17.37 30.83
N ALA A 275 -15.35 18.46 31.28
CA ALA A 275 -15.08 19.67 30.51
C ALA A 275 -13.69 19.68 29.84
N THR A 276 -13.13 18.52 29.50
CA THR A 276 -11.76 18.46 28.96
C THR A 276 -11.77 18.47 27.44
N THR A 277 -11.52 19.64 26.84
CA THR A 277 -11.13 19.73 25.42
C THR A 277 -9.84 18.97 25.13
N ASN A 278 -8.93 18.88 26.11
CA ASN A 278 -7.52 18.52 25.86
C ASN A 278 -7.27 17.00 25.80
N HIS A 279 -7.95 16.23 26.64
CA HIS A 279 -7.90 14.77 26.65
C HIS A 279 -8.85 14.09 25.64
N GLY A 280 -9.71 14.87 24.97
CA GLY A 280 -10.77 14.36 24.11
C GLY A 280 -11.80 13.53 24.87
N LEU A 281 -12.68 12.87 24.11
CA LEU A 281 -13.59 11.87 24.64
C LEU A 281 -12.77 10.65 25.09
N HIS A 282 -12.99 10.13 26.30
CA HIS A 282 -12.25 8.95 26.76
C HIS A 282 -12.53 7.75 25.86
N ARG A 283 -11.46 7.14 25.33
CA ARG A 283 -11.51 6.05 24.33
C ARG A 283 -12.40 4.87 24.71
N GLY A 284 -12.69 4.66 25.98
CA GLY A 284 -13.43 3.50 26.47
C GLY A 284 -14.93 3.69 26.68
N ASN A 285 -15.49 4.88 26.40
CA ASN A 285 -16.90 5.17 26.67
C ASN A 285 -17.90 4.55 25.66
N PHE A 286 -17.45 3.67 24.77
CA PHE A 286 -18.24 3.11 23.68
C PHE A 286 -19.34 2.10 24.11
N GLN A 287 -19.33 1.64 25.36
CA GLN A 287 -20.44 0.87 25.96
C GLN A 287 -21.33 1.74 26.85
N GLN A 288 -21.10 3.05 26.86
CA GLN A 288 -21.80 4.00 27.71
C GLN A 288 -22.77 4.84 26.87
N ASP A 289 -23.76 5.42 27.53
CA ASP A 289 -24.68 6.41 26.96
C ASP A 289 -24.06 7.80 27.10
N VAL A 290 -23.66 8.41 25.98
CA VAL A 290 -22.80 9.59 25.96
C VAL A 290 -23.39 10.70 25.10
N THR A 291 -23.39 11.92 25.64
CA THR A 291 -23.76 13.13 24.91
C THR A 291 -22.59 14.09 24.90
N ILE A 292 -22.22 14.58 23.71
CA ILE A 292 -21.17 15.58 23.53
C ILE A 292 -21.84 16.94 23.35
N TYR A 293 -21.30 17.98 23.97
CA TYR A 293 -21.77 19.36 23.82
C TYR A 293 -20.65 20.23 23.24
N ASP A 294 -20.95 21.06 22.24
CA ASP A 294 -20.00 22.05 21.74
C ASP A 294 -20.07 23.40 22.50
N THR A 295 -19.14 24.30 22.21
CA THR A 295 -19.06 25.65 22.82
C THR A 295 -20.24 26.56 22.49
N GLU A 296 -21.06 26.20 21.50
CA GLU A 296 -22.28 26.92 21.14
C GLU A 296 -23.52 26.33 21.84
N GLY A 297 -23.36 25.21 22.55
CA GLY A 297 -24.41 24.52 23.28
C GLY A 297 -25.16 23.47 22.46
N ASN A 298 -24.69 23.11 21.26
CA ASN A 298 -25.30 22.03 20.48
C ASN A 298 -24.93 20.67 21.09
N ALA A 299 -25.88 19.75 21.09
CA ALA A 299 -25.73 18.40 21.63
C ALA A 299 -25.61 17.36 20.52
N TYR A 300 -24.69 16.41 20.68
CA TYR A 300 -24.43 15.31 19.77
C TYR A 300 -24.53 14.00 20.55
N GLU A 301 -25.66 13.30 20.39
CA GLU A 301 -25.96 12.04 21.08
C GLU A 301 -25.23 10.88 20.41
N MET A 302 -24.22 10.33 21.09
CA MET A 302 -23.33 9.32 20.53
C MET A 302 -24.01 7.96 20.48
N SER A 303 -23.96 7.30 19.31
CA SER A 303 -24.27 5.88 19.21
C SER A 303 -22.99 5.04 19.36
N TYR A 304 -22.03 5.15 18.45
CA TYR A 304 -20.79 4.36 18.51
C TYR A 304 -19.66 5.00 17.69
N TRP A 305 -18.45 4.47 17.85
CA TRP A 305 -17.29 4.87 17.04
C TRP A 305 -17.17 4.02 15.78
N ASP A 306 -17.01 4.67 14.63
CA ASP A 306 -16.67 4.04 13.35
C ASP A 306 -15.19 4.31 13.05
N GLY A 307 -14.30 3.46 13.53
CA GLY A 307 -12.85 3.72 13.45
C GLY A 307 -12.31 4.49 14.66
N LYS A 308 -11.37 5.41 14.42
CA LYS A 308 -10.63 6.16 15.46
C LYS A 308 -11.06 7.62 15.62
N ASP A 309 -11.64 8.20 14.57
CA ASP A 309 -11.85 9.65 14.41
C ASP A 309 -13.24 9.99 13.88
N LYS A 310 -14.16 9.01 13.84
CA LYS A 310 -15.53 9.20 13.38
C LYS A 310 -16.51 8.61 14.39
N ILE A 311 -17.49 9.41 14.77
CA ILE A 311 -18.57 9.06 15.68
C ILE A 311 -19.87 8.99 14.89
N VAL A 312 -20.60 7.90 15.04
CA VAL A 312 -21.97 7.74 14.54
C VAL A 312 -22.93 8.17 15.65
N LEU A 313 -23.86 9.07 15.33
CA LEU A 313 -24.86 9.59 16.26
C LEU A 313 -26.10 8.69 16.30
N THR A 314 -26.93 8.86 17.31
CA THR A 314 -28.17 8.07 17.50
C THR A 314 -29.20 8.29 16.41
N ASP A 315 -29.15 9.41 15.68
CA ASP A 315 -29.98 9.69 14.50
C ASP A 315 -29.45 9.06 13.20
N GLY A 316 -28.31 8.36 13.26
CA GLY A 316 -27.66 7.70 12.13
C GLY A 316 -26.71 8.59 11.33
N THR A 317 -26.60 9.89 11.64
CA THR A 317 -25.59 10.77 11.05
C THR A 317 -24.21 10.49 11.64
N SER A 318 -23.16 11.10 11.09
CA SER A 318 -21.80 10.94 11.63
C SER A 318 -21.07 12.27 11.67
N ILE A 319 -20.23 12.43 12.70
CA ILE A 319 -19.32 13.56 12.87
C ILE A 319 -17.89 13.03 12.91
N GLY A 320 -16.95 13.81 12.39
CA GLY A 320 -15.53 13.62 12.70
C GLY A 320 -15.26 14.09 14.13
N PHE A 321 -14.40 13.40 14.86
CA PHE A 321 -13.97 13.80 16.19
C PHE A 321 -12.47 13.57 16.37
N SER A 322 -11.72 14.63 16.59
CA SER A 322 -10.27 14.55 16.88
C SER A 322 -9.91 15.51 18.00
N ARG A 323 -9.52 14.96 19.17
CA ARG A 323 -9.05 15.71 20.35
C ARG A 323 -9.91 16.94 20.70
N GLY A 324 -11.24 16.76 20.74
CA GLY A 324 -12.18 17.84 21.06
C GLY A 324 -12.63 18.70 19.88
N THR A 325 -12.06 18.52 18.69
CA THR A 325 -12.58 19.10 17.44
C THR A 325 -13.68 18.22 16.88
N ILE A 326 -14.85 18.80 16.65
CA ILE A 326 -16.02 18.16 16.04
C ILE A 326 -16.10 18.63 14.59
N THR A 327 -16.00 17.72 13.63
CA THR A 327 -16.14 18.03 12.20
C THR A 327 -17.51 17.58 11.71
N LEU A 328 -18.36 18.53 11.34
CA LEU A 328 -19.70 18.26 10.83
C LEU A 328 -19.63 17.68 9.40
N PRO A 329 -20.69 17.00 8.92
CA PRO A 329 -20.77 16.52 7.53
C PRO A 329 -20.55 17.61 6.46
N SER A 330 -20.80 18.88 6.79
CA SER A 330 -20.55 20.04 5.92
C SER A 330 -19.07 20.39 5.75
N GLY A 331 -18.19 19.82 6.58
CA GLY A 331 -16.78 20.22 6.71
C GLY A 331 -16.56 21.37 7.71
N GLU A 332 -17.62 21.94 8.28
CA GLU A 332 -17.51 22.92 9.36
C GLU A 332 -16.95 22.26 10.63
N THR A 333 -16.03 22.94 11.31
CA THR A 333 -15.46 22.48 12.58
C THR A 333 -16.01 23.26 13.77
N LYS A 334 -16.34 22.54 14.84
CA LYS A 334 -16.78 23.05 16.15
C LYS A 334 -15.83 22.55 17.24
N THR A 335 -15.85 23.22 18.39
CA THR A 335 -15.05 22.82 19.56
C THR A 335 -15.96 22.23 20.62
N MET A 336 -15.63 21.05 21.13
CA MET A 336 -16.31 20.43 22.27
C MET A 336 -16.17 21.31 23.52
N ALA A 337 -17.25 21.60 24.22
CA ALA A 337 -17.21 22.25 25.54
C ALA A 337 -17.11 21.22 26.66
N THR A 338 -17.98 20.22 26.63
CA THR A 338 -18.09 19.17 27.65
C THR A 338 -18.70 17.93 27.03
N TYR A 339 -18.62 16.81 27.73
CA TYR A 339 -19.46 15.66 27.45
C TYR A 339 -20.00 15.07 28.75
N GLU A 340 -21.07 14.30 28.62
CA GLU A 340 -21.79 13.68 29.72
C GLU A 340 -21.90 12.18 29.47
N ILE A 341 -21.55 11.36 30.45
CA ILE A 341 -21.82 9.92 30.46
C ILE A 341 -22.96 9.65 31.43
N LYS A 342 -24.14 9.33 30.89
CA LYS A 342 -25.38 9.14 31.64
C LYS A 342 -25.43 7.77 32.32
N GLY A 343 -24.84 6.75 31.70
CA GLY A 343 -24.77 5.40 32.24
C GLY A 343 -24.36 4.35 31.22
N ILE A 344 -24.83 3.11 31.41
CA ILE A 344 -24.45 1.94 30.61
C ILE A 344 -25.46 1.72 29.49
N LYS A 345 -24.99 1.61 28.24
CA LYS A 345 -25.81 1.55 27.03
C LYS A 345 -26.59 0.24 26.87
N TYR A 346 -25.95 -0.90 27.16
CA TYR A 346 -26.50 -2.24 26.87
C TYR A 346 -26.64 -3.10 28.12
N VAL A 347 -27.59 -2.79 29.00
CA VAL A 347 -27.90 -3.65 30.15
C VAL A 347 -28.97 -4.66 29.74
N PRO A 348 -28.74 -5.98 29.83
CA PRO A 348 -29.78 -6.96 29.53
C PRO A 348 -30.85 -6.91 30.63
N VAL A 349 -32.11 -6.69 30.23
CA VAL A 349 -33.24 -6.50 31.13
C VAL A 349 -34.36 -7.47 30.78
N GLN A 350 -34.92 -8.09 31.82
CA GLN A 350 -36.24 -8.72 31.75
C GLN A 350 -37.28 -7.79 32.36
N VAL A 351 -38.37 -7.57 31.65
CA VAL A 351 -39.50 -6.72 32.09
C VAL A 351 -40.80 -7.45 31.80
N ALA A 352 -41.77 -7.36 32.71
CA ALA A 352 -43.07 -7.98 32.51
C ALA A 352 -43.68 -7.48 31.20
N ALA A 353 -44.23 -8.37 30.36
CA ALA A 353 -44.69 -8.01 29.03
C ALA A 353 -45.80 -6.94 29.05
N GLU A 354 -46.63 -6.93 30.10
CA GLU A 354 -47.66 -5.92 30.34
C GLU A 354 -47.10 -4.51 30.63
N ASP A 355 -45.87 -4.42 31.15
CA ASP A 355 -45.20 -3.17 31.47
C ASP A 355 -44.22 -2.70 30.39
N TYR A 356 -44.02 -3.52 29.34
CA TYR A 356 -43.00 -3.28 28.32
C TYR A 356 -43.18 -1.94 27.59
N ASP A 357 -44.41 -1.58 27.21
CA ASP A 357 -44.65 -0.31 26.51
C ASP A 357 -44.34 0.91 27.40
N ALA A 358 -44.65 0.82 28.69
CA ALA A 358 -44.30 1.86 29.66
C ALA A 358 -42.78 1.93 29.89
N PHE A 359 -42.10 0.78 29.85
CA PHE A 359 -40.65 0.69 29.96
C PHE A 359 -39.96 1.30 28.73
N LYS A 360 -40.38 0.93 27.51
CA LYS A 360 -39.85 1.44 26.24
C LYS A 360 -40.08 2.94 26.06
N ALA A 361 -41.13 3.51 26.68
CA ALA A 361 -41.36 4.95 26.69
C ALA A 361 -40.40 5.73 27.61
N LYS A 362 -39.68 5.05 28.51
CA LYS A 362 -38.77 5.67 29.49
C LYS A 362 -37.30 5.43 29.19
N TYR A 363 -36.97 4.29 28.61
CA TYR A 363 -35.59 3.86 28.37
C TYR A 363 -35.32 3.73 26.88
N THR A 364 -34.08 4.02 26.47
CA THR A 364 -33.57 3.62 25.17
C THR A 364 -33.41 2.10 25.18
N VAL A 365 -34.16 1.41 24.33
CA VAL A 365 -34.23 -0.07 24.29
C VAL A 365 -33.75 -0.57 22.93
N VAL A 366 -32.97 -1.65 22.94
CA VAL A 366 -32.65 -2.46 21.76
C VAL A 366 -33.37 -3.80 21.90
N GLU A 367 -34.31 -4.05 20.98
CA GLU A 367 -35.11 -5.26 20.94
C GLU A 367 -34.31 -6.45 20.34
N ASN A 368 -34.68 -7.67 20.71
CA ASN A 368 -34.08 -8.85 20.08
C ASN A 368 -34.30 -8.83 18.56
N GLY A 369 -33.23 -9.09 17.79
CA GLY A 369 -33.21 -8.94 16.33
C GLY A 369 -32.69 -7.58 15.83
N GLU A 370 -32.60 -6.57 16.69
CA GLU A 370 -31.98 -5.29 16.35
C GLU A 370 -30.46 -5.32 16.48
N THR A 371 -29.80 -4.33 15.88
CA THR A 371 -28.34 -4.27 15.78
C THR A 371 -27.70 -3.58 16.99
N LEU A 372 -26.67 -4.21 17.54
CA LEU A 372 -25.76 -3.66 18.53
C LEU A 372 -24.51 -3.11 17.84
N ALA A 373 -24.12 -1.92 18.28
CA ALA A 373 -22.88 -1.27 17.85
C ALA A 373 -22.17 -0.60 19.03
N GLY A 374 -20.84 -0.66 19.03
CA GLY A 374 -19.98 -0.16 20.09
C GLY A 374 -18.50 -0.43 19.81
N GLY A 375 -17.66 -0.36 20.84
CA GLY A 375 -16.20 -0.48 20.71
C GLY A 375 -15.54 0.75 20.07
N TYR A 376 -14.22 0.70 19.95
CA TYR A 376 -13.37 1.76 19.38
C TYR A 376 -12.16 1.11 18.69
N SER A 377 -11.77 1.58 17.52
CA SER A 377 -10.69 0.95 16.73
C SER A 377 -9.39 1.73 16.84
N GLU A 378 -8.46 1.27 17.68
CA GLU A 378 -7.08 1.77 17.76
C GLU A 378 -6.17 0.70 18.39
N GLY A 379 -5.06 0.36 17.73
CA GLY A 379 -4.17 -0.70 18.20
C GLY A 379 -4.87 -2.07 18.19
N VAL A 380 -4.97 -2.72 19.37
CA VAL A 380 -5.64 -4.03 19.54
C VAL A 380 -7.13 -3.92 19.88
N LEU A 381 -7.64 -2.69 20.07
CA LEU A 381 -9.06 -2.43 20.27
C LEU A 381 -9.76 -2.44 18.92
N SER A 382 -10.99 -2.95 18.89
CA SER A 382 -11.83 -2.97 17.69
C SER A 382 -13.23 -2.46 17.99
N SER A 383 -13.72 -1.56 17.14
CA SER A 383 -15.15 -1.27 17.06
C SER A 383 -15.90 -2.44 16.44
N TYR A 384 -17.18 -2.54 16.78
CA TYR A 384 -18.10 -3.51 16.22
C TYR A 384 -19.42 -2.83 15.85
N SER A 385 -19.96 -3.23 14.72
CA SER A 385 -21.32 -2.90 14.28
C SER A 385 -21.89 -4.16 13.62
N GLY A 386 -23.21 -4.34 13.66
CA GLY A 386 -23.86 -5.49 13.04
C GLY A 386 -24.00 -6.73 13.92
N LEU A 387 -23.62 -6.68 15.21
CA LEU A 387 -24.01 -7.74 16.16
C LEU A 387 -25.52 -7.67 16.37
N VAL A 388 -26.21 -8.80 16.57
CA VAL A 388 -27.67 -8.82 16.71
C VAL A 388 -28.04 -9.18 18.14
N ALA A 389 -28.94 -8.43 18.76
CA ALA A 389 -29.40 -8.68 20.13
C ALA A 389 -30.23 -9.98 20.22
N GLU A 390 -29.93 -10.82 21.20
CA GLU A 390 -30.67 -12.05 21.55
C GLU A 390 -30.64 -12.26 23.07
N VAL A 391 -31.28 -11.36 23.82
CA VAL A 391 -31.43 -11.44 25.28
C VAL A 391 -32.49 -12.46 25.64
N ASP A 392 -32.20 -13.29 26.63
CA ASP A 392 -33.08 -14.32 27.18
C ASP A 392 -32.89 -14.46 28.70
N ALA A 393 -33.63 -15.39 29.30
CA ALA A 393 -33.54 -15.69 30.74
C ALA A 393 -32.16 -16.19 31.20
N ASN A 394 -31.31 -16.65 30.27
CA ASN A 394 -29.98 -17.17 30.57
C ASN A 394 -28.87 -16.16 30.30
N THR A 395 -29.21 -14.96 29.80
CA THR A 395 -28.21 -13.98 29.38
C THR A 395 -27.40 -13.49 30.59
N ASN A 396 -26.07 -13.55 30.48
CA ASN A 396 -25.19 -13.12 31.55
C ASN A 396 -25.37 -11.62 31.82
N GLY A 397 -25.63 -11.28 33.07
CA GLY A 397 -25.84 -9.91 33.52
C GLY A 397 -27.29 -9.44 33.54
N LEU A 398 -28.26 -10.33 33.29
CA LEU A 398 -29.68 -10.00 33.26
C LEU A 398 -30.14 -9.31 34.56
N LYS A 399 -30.90 -8.23 34.41
CA LYS A 399 -31.58 -7.52 35.52
C LYS A 399 -33.09 -7.60 35.37
N LYS A 400 -33.81 -7.77 36.49
CA LYS A 400 -35.28 -7.68 36.49
C LYS A 400 -35.72 -6.23 36.68
N ALA A 401 -36.41 -5.66 35.70
CA ALA A 401 -37.11 -4.39 35.85
C ALA A 401 -38.49 -4.62 36.47
N THR A 402 -38.81 -3.84 37.50
CA THR A 402 -40.11 -3.86 38.18
C THR A 402 -40.69 -2.46 38.17
N LYS A 403 -41.90 -2.32 37.62
CA LYS A 403 -42.59 -1.03 37.62
C LYS A 403 -43.10 -0.73 39.02
N ASN A 404 -42.75 0.45 39.52
CA ASN A 404 -43.18 0.95 40.82
C ASN A 404 -44.57 1.60 40.70
N ALA A 405 -45.24 1.81 41.84
CA ALA A 405 -46.59 2.39 41.89
C ALA A 405 -46.68 3.82 41.31
N ASP A 406 -45.57 4.55 41.28
CA ASP A 406 -45.46 5.90 40.70
C ASP A 406 -45.17 5.89 39.18
N GLY A 407 -45.07 4.71 38.56
CA GLY A 407 -44.77 4.53 37.15
C GLY A 407 -43.29 4.61 36.80
N THR A 408 -42.39 4.77 37.78
CA THR A 408 -40.94 4.58 37.60
C THR A 408 -40.59 3.10 37.58
N PHE A 409 -39.34 2.75 37.23
CA PHE A 409 -38.87 1.37 37.27
C PHE A 409 -37.73 1.22 38.29
N SER A 410 -37.74 0.11 39.02
CA SER A 410 -36.63 -0.34 39.85
C SER A 410 -35.98 -1.57 39.22
N PHE A 411 -34.67 -1.71 39.39
CA PHE A 411 -33.90 -2.80 38.79
C PHE A 411 -33.35 -3.72 39.88
N GLY A 412 -33.58 -5.02 39.74
CA GLY A 412 -33.02 -6.03 40.62
C GLY A 412 -31.52 -6.25 40.41
N LYS A 413 -30.95 -7.09 41.29
CA LYS A 413 -29.55 -7.54 41.18
C LYS A 413 -29.27 -8.17 39.83
N ARG A 414 -28.07 -7.92 39.32
CA ARG A 414 -27.48 -8.64 38.20
C ARG A 414 -27.50 -10.15 38.44
N GLN A 415 -27.90 -10.92 37.44
CA GLN A 415 -27.88 -12.38 37.46
C GLN A 415 -26.71 -12.93 36.64
N THR A 416 -26.02 -13.94 37.16
CA THR A 416 -25.00 -14.69 36.39
C THR A 416 -25.71 -15.67 35.47
N GLY A 417 -25.40 -15.59 34.18
CA GLY A 417 -26.04 -16.37 33.13
C GLY A 417 -25.06 -17.18 32.30
N THR A 418 -25.58 -18.03 31.41
CA THR A 418 -24.80 -18.88 30.50
C THR A 418 -24.88 -18.43 29.03
N GLY A 419 -25.80 -17.52 28.69
CA GLY A 419 -25.96 -16.92 27.36
C GLY A 419 -25.22 -15.60 27.20
N SER A 420 -24.81 -15.27 25.97
CA SER A 420 -24.09 -14.02 25.65
C SER A 420 -25.03 -12.81 25.52
N GLY A 421 -26.31 -13.04 25.21
CA GLY A 421 -27.25 -12.01 24.80
C GLY A 421 -27.09 -11.54 23.34
N ILE A 422 -26.24 -12.23 22.55
CA ILE A 422 -25.91 -11.86 21.16
C ILE A 422 -26.14 -13.06 20.25
N GLN A 423 -26.86 -12.84 19.15
CA GLN A 423 -27.30 -13.90 18.26
C GLN A 423 -26.13 -14.67 17.64
N GLY A 424 -26.16 -15.99 17.80
CA GLY A 424 -25.15 -16.89 17.22
C GLY A 424 -23.76 -16.79 17.87
N VAL A 425 -23.61 -16.03 18.96
CA VAL A 425 -22.34 -15.87 19.68
C VAL A 425 -22.43 -16.59 21.02
N ALA A 426 -21.54 -17.56 21.26
CA ALA A 426 -21.45 -18.21 22.56
C ALA A 426 -20.90 -17.24 23.62
N LEU A 427 -21.30 -17.40 24.89
CA LEU A 427 -20.75 -16.62 26.00
C LEU A 427 -19.23 -16.79 26.05
N GLN A 428 -18.51 -15.69 25.84
CA GLN A 428 -17.05 -15.70 25.76
C GLN A 428 -16.45 -15.65 27.17
N SER A 429 -15.19 -16.04 27.33
CA SER A 429 -14.45 -15.91 28.58
C SER A 429 -13.01 -15.55 28.25
N THR A 430 -12.38 -14.75 29.10
CA THR A 430 -10.97 -14.37 28.94
C THR A 430 -10.27 -14.41 30.28
N ASN A 431 -8.96 -14.68 30.25
CA ASN A 431 -8.09 -14.56 31.41
C ASN A 431 -7.27 -13.29 31.24
N LEU A 432 -7.33 -12.44 32.25
CA LEU A 432 -6.62 -11.16 32.28
C LEU A 432 -5.57 -11.19 33.38
N THR A 433 -4.43 -10.59 33.08
CA THR A 433 -3.32 -10.47 34.02
C THR A 433 -3.38 -9.09 34.67
N PRO A 434 -3.76 -8.99 35.96
CA PRO A 434 -3.77 -7.72 36.66
C PRO A 434 -2.35 -7.27 37.03
N VAL A 435 -2.08 -5.97 36.93
CA VAL A 435 -0.84 -5.36 37.42
C VAL A 435 -1.21 -4.16 38.30
N VAL A 436 -1.08 -4.31 39.62
CA VAL A 436 -1.20 -3.19 40.56
C VAL A 436 -0.06 -2.23 40.32
N GLN A 437 -0.35 -0.93 40.27
CA GLN A 437 0.67 0.10 40.08
C GLN A 437 1.12 0.62 41.44
N GLU A 438 2.43 0.75 41.63
CA GLU A 438 3.06 1.34 42.83
C GLU A 438 3.00 2.87 42.84
N THR A 439 2.70 3.48 41.69
CA THR A 439 2.48 4.93 41.56
C THR A 439 1.30 5.21 40.62
N SER A 440 0.58 6.30 40.89
CA SER A 440 -0.39 6.83 39.95
C SER A 440 -0.40 8.35 39.91
N SER A 441 -0.57 8.88 38.70
CA SER A 441 -0.72 10.31 38.43
C SER A 441 -2.16 10.81 38.40
N TYR A 442 -3.13 9.89 38.52
CA TYR A 442 -4.54 10.18 38.28
C TYR A 442 -5.36 10.44 39.55
N GLY A 443 -4.71 10.71 40.69
CA GLY A 443 -5.39 11.03 41.95
C GLY A 443 -6.25 9.91 42.52
N ASP A 444 -6.16 8.71 41.96
CA ASP A 444 -6.69 7.48 42.52
C ASP A 444 -5.93 7.07 43.76
N PHE A 445 -6.61 6.34 44.64
CA PHE A 445 -6.05 5.80 45.87
C PHE A 445 -5.43 4.39 45.63
N ILE A 446 -5.99 3.62 44.69
CA ILE A 446 -5.44 2.34 44.18
C ILE A 446 -5.64 2.31 42.67
N ARG A 447 -4.62 1.81 41.93
CA ARG A 447 -4.70 1.56 40.49
C ARG A 447 -4.23 0.17 40.09
N MET A 448 -4.93 -0.38 39.11
CA MET A 448 -4.64 -1.65 38.46
C MET A 448 -4.75 -1.52 36.94
N ASP A 449 -3.70 -1.94 36.24
CA ASP A 449 -3.67 -1.98 34.78
C ASP A 449 -3.78 -3.45 34.28
N VAL A 450 -4.40 -3.65 33.12
CA VAL A 450 -4.45 -4.92 32.38
C VAL A 450 -3.94 -4.69 30.96
N LYS A 451 -2.67 -5.04 30.73
CA LYS A 451 -1.94 -4.73 29.48
C LYS A 451 -2.00 -5.83 28.42
N GLU A 452 -2.35 -7.06 28.83
CA GLU A 452 -2.37 -8.23 27.96
C GLU A 452 -3.80 -8.73 27.74
N ASN A 453 -4.09 -9.26 26.56
CA ASN A 453 -5.38 -9.87 26.17
C ASN A 453 -6.62 -8.97 26.40
N TYR A 454 -6.42 -7.66 26.50
CA TYR A 454 -7.47 -6.72 26.86
C TYR A 454 -8.33 -6.27 25.67
N GLY A 455 -7.87 -6.46 24.42
CA GLY A 455 -8.47 -5.83 23.23
C GLY A 455 -9.98 -6.06 23.08
N GLU A 456 -10.42 -7.32 23.00
CA GLU A 456 -11.85 -7.62 22.79
C GLU A 456 -12.72 -7.34 24.02
N VAL A 457 -12.28 -7.75 25.21
CA VAL A 457 -13.04 -7.54 26.46
C VAL A 457 -13.11 -6.06 26.80
N GLY A 458 -12.04 -5.32 26.53
CA GLY A 458 -11.97 -3.89 26.70
C GLY A 458 -12.97 -3.18 25.81
N ALA A 459 -13.01 -3.51 24.51
CA ALA A 459 -13.97 -2.97 23.53
C ALA A 459 -15.45 -3.23 23.88
N LYS A 460 -15.72 -4.17 24.78
CA LYS A 460 -17.06 -4.55 25.23
C LYS A 460 -17.29 -4.29 26.73
N MET A 461 -16.35 -3.64 27.41
CA MET A 461 -16.40 -3.40 28.87
C MET A 461 -17.52 -2.41 29.22
N GLN A 462 -18.40 -2.82 30.12
CA GLN A 462 -19.56 -2.05 30.57
C GLN A 462 -19.26 -1.34 31.88
N THR A 463 -18.76 -2.08 32.88
CA THR A 463 -18.41 -1.52 34.19
C THR A 463 -17.56 -2.50 35.01
N VAL A 464 -17.10 -2.07 36.18
CA VAL A 464 -16.20 -2.82 37.07
C VAL A 464 -16.69 -2.81 38.51
N VAL A 465 -16.55 -3.94 39.19
CA VAL A 465 -16.78 -4.10 40.63
C VAL A 465 -15.47 -4.39 41.34
N TRP A 466 -15.19 -3.64 42.40
CA TRP A 466 -14.09 -3.91 43.32
C TRP A 466 -14.65 -4.46 44.63
N THR A 467 -14.08 -5.55 45.15
CA THR A 467 -14.46 -6.10 46.46
C THR A 467 -13.22 -6.20 47.34
N TYR A 468 -13.28 -5.57 48.51
CA TYR A 468 -12.20 -5.54 49.49
C TYR A 468 -12.41 -6.60 50.55
N TYR A 469 -11.36 -7.38 50.86
CA TYR A 469 -11.37 -8.44 51.85
C TYR A 469 -10.43 -8.18 53.05
N GLY A 470 -9.56 -7.17 52.95
CA GLY A 470 -8.48 -6.96 53.91
C GLY A 470 -7.58 -8.19 53.99
N ASP A 471 -7.22 -8.61 55.20
CA ASP A 471 -6.32 -9.75 55.43
C ASP A 471 -7.01 -11.12 55.39
N GLY A 472 -8.34 -11.15 55.19
CA GLY A 472 -9.16 -12.37 55.27
C GLY A 472 -9.79 -12.80 53.94
N ASP A 473 -10.75 -13.73 54.02
CA ASP A 473 -11.52 -14.23 52.88
C ASP A 473 -13.00 -13.79 52.89
N THR A 474 -13.40 -12.95 53.85
CA THR A 474 -14.75 -12.40 53.93
C THR A 474 -14.78 -10.99 53.32
N PRO A 475 -15.70 -10.69 52.37
CA PRO A 475 -15.86 -9.34 51.84
C PRO A 475 -16.18 -8.33 52.96
N LEU A 476 -15.42 -7.24 53.04
CA LEU A 476 -15.62 -6.13 53.97
C LEU A 476 -16.39 -4.98 53.34
N ALA A 477 -16.17 -4.72 52.05
CA ALA A 477 -16.85 -3.69 51.28
C ALA A 477 -16.79 -4.01 49.78
N THR A 478 -17.78 -3.51 49.03
CA THR A 478 -17.87 -3.64 47.57
C THR A 478 -18.14 -2.27 46.96
N TYR A 479 -17.46 -1.95 45.87
CA TYR A 479 -17.47 -0.65 45.23
C TYR A 479 -17.83 -0.80 43.76
N GLY A 480 -18.78 0.00 43.30
CA GLY A 480 -19.13 0.15 41.90
C GLY A 480 -18.40 1.34 41.32
N THR A 481 -18.15 1.31 40.02
CA THR A 481 -17.35 2.32 39.33
C THR A 481 -18.14 3.01 38.21
N LYS A 482 -17.72 4.22 37.86
CA LYS A 482 -18.19 4.96 36.68
C LYS A 482 -17.08 5.01 35.63
N PHE A 483 -17.46 4.87 34.35
CA PHE A 483 -16.51 4.96 33.26
C PHE A 483 -16.03 6.40 33.10
N ALA A 484 -14.76 6.61 32.72
CA ALA A 484 -14.05 7.89 32.65
C ALA A 484 -13.85 8.63 34.00
N ALA A 485 -14.48 8.14 35.07
CA ALA A 485 -14.24 8.56 36.45
C ALA A 485 -13.16 7.71 37.13
N ASP A 486 -13.40 6.39 37.09
CA ASP A 486 -12.64 5.39 37.82
C ASP A 486 -11.95 4.41 36.85
N ASN A 487 -12.48 4.28 35.63
CA ASN A 487 -11.99 3.33 34.64
C ASN A 487 -11.81 4.01 33.28
N TRP A 488 -10.69 3.74 32.60
CA TRP A 488 -10.45 4.22 31.25
C TRP A 488 -9.69 3.19 30.41
N MET A 489 -9.56 3.48 29.12
CA MET A 489 -8.97 2.58 28.11
C MET A 489 -7.84 3.28 27.37
N HIS A 490 -6.71 2.60 27.20
CA HIS A 490 -5.59 3.09 26.41
C HIS A 490 -5.12 2.07 25.38
N LYS A 491 -4.77 2.56 24.19
CA LYS A 491 -4.36 1.74 23.02
C LYS A 491 -3.09 0.90 23.22
N SER A 492 -2.23 1.29 24.16
CA SER A 492 -0.98 0.60 24.47
C SER A 492 -0.82 0.25 25.95
N MET A 493 -1.58 0.91 26.83
CA MET A 493 -1.49 0.69 28.28
C MET A 493 -2.62 -0.20 28.80
N GLY A 494 -3.56 -0.58 27.93
CA GLY A 494 -4.58 -1.56 28.25
C GLY A 494 -5.81 -0.97 28.94
N ILE A 495 -6.49 -1.82 29.70
CA ILE A 495 -7.57 -1.40 30.59
C ILE A 495 -6.93 -0.85 31.86
N GLN A 496 -7.27 0.39 32.23
CA GLN A 496 -6.77 1.04 33.42
C GLN A 496 -7.96 1.22 34.38
N LEU A 497 -7.87 0.59 35.55
CA LEU A 497 -8.93 0.52 36.54
C LEU A 497 -8.41 1.15 37.83
N ALA A 498 -9.17 2.05 38.41
CA ALA A 498 -8.76 2.78 39.60
C ALA A 498 -9.93 2.94 40.56
N LEU A 499 -9.61 3.22 41.83
CA LEU A 499 -10.58 3.67 42.82
C LEU A 499 -10.20 5.07 43.27
N THR A 500 -11.07 6.04 42.97
CA THR A 500 -10.88 7.44 43.31
C THR A 500 -11.56 7.78 44.63
N ASP A 501 -10.95 8.69 45.41
CA ASP A 501 -11.55 9.22 46.63
C ASP A 501 -12.85 9.97 46.31
N SER A 502 -13.98 9.36 46.67
CA SER A 502 -15.32 9.77 46.24
C SER A 502 -16.39 9.23 47.19
N MET A 503 -17.63 9.75 47.09
CA MET A 503 -18.74 9.24 47.90
C MET A 503 -19.03 7.75 47.67
N ARG A 504 -18.71 7.23 46.48
CA ARG A 504 -18.86 5.81 46.10
C ARG A 504 -17.69 4.92 46.55
N CYS A 505 -16.60 5.50 47.06
CA CYS A 505 -15.44 4.77 47.53
C CYS A 505 -14.87 5.37 48.83
N ASN A 506 -15.37 4.89 49.97
CA ASN A 506 -14.78 5.09 51.29
C ASN A 506 -14.46 3.74 51.93
N LEU A 507 -13.22 3.57 52.37
CA LEU A 507 -12.76 2.34 53.01
C LEU A 507 -13.46 2.10 54.36
N PRO A 508 -13.60 0.83 54.80
CA PRO A 508 -14.07 0.50 56.14
C PRO A 508 -13.21 1.16 57.22
N ALA A 509 -13.84 1.55 58.34
CA ALA A 509 -13.15 2.22 59.44
C ALA A 509 -11.92 1.44 59.93
N GLY A 510 -10.77 2.11 60.04
CA GLY A 510 -9.50 1.52 60.48
C GLY A 510 -8.77 0.69 59.42
N LYS A 511 -9.23 0.70 58.16
CA LYS A 511 -8.53 0.11 57.02
C LYS A 511 -7.94 1.20 56.13
N ASP A 512 -6.73 0.95 55.66
CA ASP A 512 -6.00 1.80 54.72
C ASP A 512 -6.06 1.25 53.29
N GLY A 513 -6.77 0.14 53.07
CA GLY A 513 -6.94 -0.54 51.79
C GLY A 513 -5.86 -1.56 51.45
N THR A 514 -4.87 -1.78 52.33
CA THR A 514 -3.94 -2.92 52.20
C THR A 514 -4.68 -4.26 52.34
N GLY A 515 -4.18 -5.29 51.66
CA GLY A 515 -4.69 -6.66 51.69
C GLY A 515 -5.31 -7.11 50.37
N LYS A 516 -6.16 -8.14 50.46
CA LYS A 516 -6.76 -8.82 49.31
C LYS A 516 -7.93 -8.03 48.72
N TRP A 517 -7.93 -7.92 47.39
CA TRP A 517 -9.02 -7.39 46.60
C TRP A 517 -9.39 -8.35 45.48
N THR A 518 -10.65 -8.32 45.07
CA THR A 518 -11.07 -8.86 43.78
C THR A 518 -11.62 -7.75 42.89
N VAL A 519 -11.28 -7.81 41.61
CA VAL A 519 -11.71 -6.85 40.58
C VAL A 519 -12.44 -7.64 39.51
N THR A 520 -13.72 -7.35 39.31
CA THR A 520 -14.57 -8.06 38.34
C THR A 520 -14.99 -7.13 37.23
N ILE A 521 -14.60 -7.46 36.00
CA ILE A 521 -15.01 -6.75 34.79
C ILE A 521 -16.29 -7.36 34.25
N TYR A 522 -17.29 -6.52 34.00
CA TYR A 522 -18.49 -6.88 33.26
C TYR A 522 -18.38 -6.35 31.83
N ALA A 523 -18.56 -7.24 30.85
CA ALA A 523 -18.46 -6.91 29.43
C ALA A 523 -19.57 -7.60 28.63
N LEU A 524 -20.05 -6.92 27.59
CA LEU A 524 -21.11 -7.41 26.69
C LEU A 524 -20.68 -8.72 26.02
N GLY A 525 -21.46 -9.79 26.21
CA GLY A 525 -21.19 -11.11 25.60
C GLY A 525 -20.11 -11.94 26.29
N TYR A 526 -19.55 -11.50 27.43
CA TYR A 526 -18.53 -12.22 28.20
C TYR A 526 -19.07 -12.68 29.55
N ALA A 527 -18.54 -13.81 30.01
CA ALA A 527 -18.62 -14.23 31.39
C ALA A 527 -17.84 -13.26 32.28
N ASP A 528 -18.28 -13.14 33.53
CA ASP A 528 -17.67 -12.23 34.50
C ASP A 528 -16.19 -12.59 34.69
N THR A 529 -15.32 -11.61 34.45
CA THR A 529 -13.87 -11.82 34.53
C THR A 529 -13.37 -11.26 35.85
N THR A 530 -13.22 -12.14 36.84
CA THR A 530 -12.73 -11.78 38.18
C THR A 530 -11.23 -12.03 38.31
N MET A 531 -10.51 -11.00 38.71
CA MET A 531 -9.08 -11.03 39.02
C MET A 531 -8.90 -10.84 40.53
N THR A 532 -7.90 -11.49 41.11
CA THR A 532 -7.51 -11.27 42.51
C THR A 532 -6.19 -10.54 42.54
N ILE A 533 -6.12 -9.47 43.32
CA ILE A 533 -4.89 -8.70 43.57
C ILE A 533 -4.66 -8.60 45.07
N ASN A 534 -3.40 -8.40 45.46
CA ASN A 534 -3.03 -8.11 46.83
C ASN A 534 -2.34 -6.74 46.85
N VAL A 535 -2.97 -5.78 47.50
CA VAL A 535 -2.51 -4.40 47.60
C VAL A 535 -1.64 -4.26 48.85
N THR A 536 -0.44 -3.73 48.69
CA THR A 536 0.51 -3.44 49.76
C THR A 536 0.48 -1.96 50.13
N ALA A 537 1.23 -1.56 51.16
CA ALA A 537 1.32 -0.15 51.55
C ALA A 537 1.97 0.72 50.45
N ASP A 538 2.88 0.14 49.65
CA ASP A 538 3.55 0.84 48.56
C ASP A 538 2.63 1.01 47.33
N ASP A 539 1.55 0.23 47.23
CA ASP A 539 0.54 0.31 46.16
C ASP A 539 -0.56 1.35 46.45
N ILE A 540 -0.53 1.98 47.63
CA ILE A 540 -1.52 2.97 48.07
C ILE A 540 -1.01 4.36 47.74
N HIS A 541 -1.78 5.08 46.93
CA HIS A 541 -1.42 6.41 46.47
C HIS A 541 -2.09 7.47 47.35
N ALA A 542 -1.28 8.26 48.04
CA ALA A 542 -1.71 9.52 48.62
C ALA A 542 -1.20 10.65 47.71
N ALA A 543 -2.09 11.50 47.20
CA ALA A 543 -1.72 12.62 46.34
C ALA A 543 -0.62 13.46 47.00
N THR A 544 0.57 13.52 46.40
CA THR A 544 1.66 14.31 46.97
C THR A 544 1.46 15.80 46.65
N PRO A 545 1.64 16.70 47.66
CA PRO A 545 1.64 18.13 47.39
C PRO A 545 2.70 18.49 46.36
N VAL A 546 2.36 19.39 45.42
CA VAL A 546 3.32 19.87 44.42
C VAL A 546 4.56 20.44 45.11
N SER A 547 5.73 19.93 44.74
CA SER A 547 7.02 20.31 45.29
C SER A 547 7.97 20.88 44.23
N ASP A 548 7.79 20.53 42.96
CA ASP A 548 8.62 20.95 41.83
C ASP A 548 7.80 21.06 40.54
N THR A 549 7.90 22.20 39.84
CA THR A 549 7.26 22.44 38.54
C THR A 549 8.27 22.69 37.42
N SER A 550 9.56 22.70 37.73
CA SER A 550 10.63 23.17 36.83
C SER A 550 10.70 22.41 35.50
N LYS A 551 10.44 21.10 35.51
CA LYS A 551 10.43 20.28 34.29
C LYS A 551 9.25 20.64 33.37
N LEU A 552 8.08 20.90 33.95
CA LEU A 552 6.89 21.30 33.21
C LEU A 552 7.09 22.68 32.59
N GLU A 553 7.63 23.63 33.35
CA GLU A 553 8.00 24.96 32.87
C GLU A 553 8.99 24.88 31.70
N ALA A 554 10.00 24.00 31.78
CA ALA A 554 10.96 23.79 30.70
C ALA A 554 10.33 23.18 29.43
N ALA A 555 9.43 22.21 29.58
CA ALA A 555 8.71 21.61 28.46
C ALA A 555 7.78 22.65 27.78
N VAL A 556 7.09 23.48 28.57
CA VAL A 556 6.27 24.61 28.08
C VAL A 556 7.13 25.59 27.28
N ALA A 557 8.27 26.01 27.82
CA ALA A 557 9.18 26.91 27.11
C ALA A 557 9.70 26.31 25.80
N LYS A 558 10.01 24.99 25.78
CA LYS A 558 10.44 24.29 24.57
C LYS A 558 9.34 24.27 23.52
N ALA A 559 8.10 23.98 23.90
CA ALA A 559 6.96 23.99 23.00
C ALA A 559 6.68 25.39 22.42
N GLU A 560 6.74 26.43 23.25
CA GLU A 560 6.50 27.82 22.84
C GLU A 560 7.58 28.37 21.89
N ALA A 561 8.78 27.81 21.91
CA ALA A 561 9.87 28.22 21.02
C ALA A 561 9.75 27.66 19.59
N LEU A 562 8.82 26.74 19.34
CA LEU A 562 8.65 26.09 18.03
C LEU A 562 7.85 26.98 17.07
N ASN A 563 8.16 26.89 15.77
CA ASN A 563 7.44 27.65 14.73
C ASN A 563 6.37 26.78 14.07
N LYS A 564 5.10 27.18 14.19
CA LYS A 564 3.94 26.53 13.58
C LYS A 564 4.10 26.24 12.08
N GLU A 565 4.75 27.14 11.35
CA GLU A 565 4.91 27.05 9.89
C GLU A 565 5.87 25.94 9.43
N GLU A 566 6.64 25.35 10.34
CA GLU A 566 7.56 24.24 10.05
C GLU A 566 6.90 22.87 10.17
N TYR A 567 5.70 22.78 10.75
CA TYR A 567 5.05 21.52 11.12
C TYR A 567 3.67 21.36 10.49
N THR A 568 3.27 20.11 10.27
CA THR A 568 1.93 19.77 9.78
C THR A 568 0.87 20.21 10.77
N GLU A 569 -0.28 20.64 10.25
CA GLU A 569 -1.41 21.11 11.05
C GLU A 569 -1.86 20.09 12.11
N ASP A 570 -1.93 18.81 11.74
CA ASP A 570 -2.31 17.70 12.64
C ASP A 570 -1.36 17.55 13.84
N SER A 571 -0.05 17.52 13.57
CA SER A 571 0.95 17.35 14.62
C SER A 571 1.05 18.59 15.51
N TRP A 572 0.83 19.78 14.94
CA TRP A 572 0.84 21.04 15.66
C TRP A 572 -0.38 21.20 16.57
N SER A 573 -1.57 20.83 16.08
CA SER A 573 -2.80 20.83 16.89
C SER A 573 -2.67 19.93 18.13
N SER A 574 -1.98 18.78 17.98
CA SER A 574 -1.67 17.89 19.10
C SER A 574 -0.76 18.57 20.15
N LEU A 575 0.28 19.29 19.70
CA LEU A 575 1.15 20.07 20.59
C LEU A 575 0.42 21.22 21.30
N GLU A 576 -0.36 22.01 20.57
CA GLU A 576 -1.13 23.15 21.13
C GLU A 576 -2.05 22.68 22.27
N THR A 577 -2.58 21.46 22.15
CA THR A 577 -3.45 20.85 23.14
C THR A 577 -2.70 20.52 24.44
N GLU A 578 -1.60 19.75 24.35
CA GLU A 578 -0.79 19.41 25.55
C GLU A 578 -0.18 20.66 26.18
N LEU A 579 0.20 21.65 25.37
CA LEU A 579 0.75 22.91 25.86
C LEU A 579 -0.27 23.71 26.69
N LYS A 580 -1.54 23.69 26.28
CA LYS A 580 -2.62 24.33 27.03
C LYS A 580 -2.86 23.63 28.38
N GLU A 581 -2.78 22.31 28.39
CA GLU A 581 -2.92 21.50 29.61
C GLU A 581 -1.78 21.73 30.59
N ALA A 582 -0.54 21.63 30.11
CA ALA A 582 0.65 21.93 30.89
C ALA A 582 0.58 23.31 31.57
N LYS A 583 0.06 24.33 30.87
CA LYS A 583 -0.14 25.68 31.44
C LYS A 583 -1.26 25.74 32.49
N ALA A 584 -2.31 24.95 32.32
CA ALA A 584 -3.39 24.85 33.30
C ALA A 584 -2.89 24.19 34.60
N ASP A 585 -2.09 23.12 34.49
CA ASP A 585 -1.49 22.44 35.64
C ASP A 585 -0.47 23.32 36.37
N LEU A 586 0.35 24.10 35.66
CA LEU A 586 1.19 25.12 36.31
C LEU A 586 0.36 26.14 37.10
N THR A 587 -0.81 26.53 36.57
CA THR A 587 -1.73 27.45 37.25
C THR A 587 -2.39 26.81 38.48
N ALA A 588 -2.73 25.52 38.40
CA ALA A 588 -3.33 24.76 39.49
C ALA A 588 -2.30 24.44 40.59
N ALA A 589 -1.05 24.16 40.21
CA ALA A 589 0.09 23.97 41.10
C ALA A 589 0.32 25.21 41.96
N ALA A 590 0.29 26.40 41.35
CA ALA A 590 0.40 27.66 42.08
C ALA A 590 -0.74 27.90 43.10
N LYS A 591 -1.89 27.25 42.92
CA LYS A 591 -3.06 27.34 43.81
C LYS A 591 -3.11 26.21 44.84
N GLY A 592 -2.20 25.23 44.78
CA GLY A 592 -2.24 24.03 45.61
C GLY A 592 -3.46 23.14 45.35
N THR A 593 -4.03 23.21 44.14
CA THR A 593 -5.24 22.46 43.75
C THR A 593 -4.95 21.29 42.80
N THR A 594 -3.69 20.94 42.60
CA THR A 594 -3.22 19.77 41.84
C THR A 594 -2.12 19.05 42.64
N SER A 595 -1.64 17.92 42.16
CA SER A 595 -0.60 17.11 42.81
C SER A 595 0.70 17.07 42.00
N GLN A 596 1.80 16.63 42.61
CA GLN A 596 3.08 16.51 41.90
C GLN A 596 2.99 15.55 40.72
N GLU A 597 2.22 14.48 40.86
CA GLU A 597 2.10 13.46 39.85
C GLU A 597 1.35 13.98 38.60
N SER A 598 0.34 14.85 38.77
CA SER A 598 -0.30 15.54 37.65
C SER A 598 0.68 16.46 36.91
N VAL A 599 1.53 17.19 37.64
CA VAL A 599 2.59 18.03 37.04
C VAL A 599 3.60 17.20 36.24
N ASP A 600 4.02 16.05 36.77
CA ASP A 600 4.94 15.13 36.10
C ASP A 600 4.31 14.47 34.86
N GLU A 601 3.02 14.14 34.92
CA GLU A 601 2.27 13.61 33.78
C GLU A 601 2.15 14.65 32.65
N SER A 602 1.69 15.86 32.97
CA SER A 602 1.64 16.99 32.02
C SER A 602 2.99 17.23 31.35
N THR A 603 4.08 17.04 32.11
CA THR A 603 5.45 17.14 31.57
C THR A 603 5.73 16.05 30.54
N SER A 604 5.35 14.81 30.84
CA SER A 604 5.56 13.66 29.95
C SER A 604 4.77 13.81 28.65
N HIS A 605 3.48 14.15 28.73
CA HIS A 605 2.61 14.31 27.56
C HIS A 605 3.07 15.44 26.65
N LEU A 606 3.42 16.60 27.22
CA LEU A 606 3.92 17.72 26.42
C LEU A 606 5.23 17.36 25.70
N ASN A 607 6.15 16.66 26.37
CA ASN A 607 7.38 16.20 25.71
C ASN A 607 7.09 15.19 24.59
N ALA A 608 6.18 14.24 24.81
CA ALA A 608 5.77 13.29 23.78
C ALA A 608 5.14 14.00 22.57
N ALA A 609 4.34 15.04 22.78
CA ALA A 609 3.77 15.82 21.68
C ALA A 609 4.84 16.64 20.93
N ILE A 610 5.83 17.19 21.63
CA ILE A 610 6.99 17.84 20.99
C ILE A 610 7.76 16.84 20.12
N GLU A 611 7.96 15.60 20.59
CA GLU A 611 8.66 14.55 19.85
C GLU A 611 7.84 14.03 18.65
N ALA A 612 6.51 14.04 18.74
CA ALA A 612 5.60 13.58 17.71
C ALA A 612 5.35 14.60 16.58
N LEU A 613 5.97 15.79 16.64
CA LEU A 613 5.84 16.81 15.61
C LEU A 613 6.36 16.33 14.24
N VAL A 614 5.55 16.52 13.21
CA VAL A 614 5.86 16.14 11.84
C VAL A 614 6.12 17.40 11.04
N LYS A 615 7.32 17.54 10.44
CA LYS A 615 7.66 18.72 9.65
C LYS A 615 6.90 18.77 8.32
N VAL A 616 6.51 19.97 7.88
CA VAL A 616 5.99 20.20 6.53
C VAL A 616 7.10 19.94 5.52
N GLN A 617 6.87 19.01 4.59
CA GLN A 617 7.80 18.80 3.48
C GLN A 617 7.50 19.82 2.37
N LYS A 618 8.40 20.79 2.18
CA LYS A 618 8.25 21.84 1.18
C LYS A 618 8.85 21.39 -0.16
N GLU A 619 8.13 21.66 -1.25
CA GLU A 619 8.67 21.55 -2.61
C GLU A 619 9.91 22.45 -2.74
N THR A 620 10.95 21.97 -3.41
CA THR A 620 12.22 22.70 -3.58
C THR A 620 12.53 22.86 -5.06
N TYR A 621 13.11 23.98 -5.44
CA TYR A 621 13.60 24.23 -6.80
C TYR A 621 15.12 24.08 -6.82
N VAL A 622 15.65 23.43 -7.85
CA VAL A 622 17.08 23.21 -8.03
C VAL A 622 17.49 23.51 -9.47
N LEU A 623 18.74 23.86 -9.70
CA LEU A 623 19.37 23.80 -11.02
C LEU A 623 20.06 22.44 -11.14
N MET A 624 19.74 21.64 -12.16
CA MET A 624 20.17 20.23 -12.25
C MET A 624 20.79 19.91 -13.61
N ASN A 625 21.82 19.07 -13.63
CA ASN A 625 22.38 18.49 -14.85
C ASN A 625 21.47 17.36 -15.39
N ILE A 626 20.93 17.51 -16.59
CA ILE A 626 19.98 16.59 -17.22
C ILE A 626 20.55 16.11 -18.56
N PRO A 627 20.73 14.80 -18.79
CA PRO A 627 21.13 14.26 -20.09
C PRO A 627 20.19 14.70 -21.22
N TYR A 628 20.71 14.92 -22.44
CA TYR A 628 19.90 15.43 -23.55
C TYR A 628 18.66 14.58 -23.86
N ASP A 629 18.79 13.26 -23.79
CA ASP A 629 17.70 12.33 -24.11
C ASP A 629 16.56 12.42 -23.10
N GLN A 630 16.85 12.76 -21.84
CA GLN A 630 15.86 13.02 -20.80
C GLN A 630 15.32 14.45 -20.85
N PHE A 631 16.17 15.43 -21.17
CA PHE A 631 15.77 16.84 -21.26
C PHE A 631 14.72 17.04 -22.35
N TYR A 632 14.98 16.56 -23.57
CA TYR A 632 14.09 16.76 -24.70
C TYR A 632 12.88 15.83 -24.72
N LYS A 633 12.92 14.69 -24.01
CA LYS A 633 11.91 13.60 -24.08
C LYS A 633 10.45 14.05 -24.07
N ALA A 634 10.12 15.05 -23.24
CA ALA A 634 8.76 15.54 -23.08
C ALA A 634 8.44 16.79 -23.92
N ASP A 635 9.46 17.43 -24.51
CA ASP A 635 9.32 18.68 -25.27
C ASP A 635 9.44 18.48 -26.79
N VAL A 636 9.89 17.31 -27.25
CA VAL A 636 10.04 17.02 -28.69
C VAL A 636 9.15 15.87 -29.12
N ASN A 637 8.44 16.07 -30.23
CA ASN A 637 7.62 15.04 -30.87
C ASN A 637 8.38 14.40 -32.03
N ASN A 638 9.23 13.41 -31.74
CA ASN A 638 9.95 12.64 -32.76
C ASN A 638 10.35 11.23 -32.25
N ASP A 639 10.64 10.33 -33.19
CA ASP A 639 10.92 8.91 -32.91
C ASP A 639 12.39 8.60 -32.54
N VAL A 640 13.30 9.56 -32.75
CA VAL A 640 14.76 9.36 -32.62
C VAL A 640 15.29 10.12 -31.42
N LYS A 641 15.92 9.43 -30.47
CA LYS A 641 16.45 10.06 -29.24
C LYS A 641 17.49 11.15 -29.52
N VAL A 642 17.47 12.19 -28.69
CA VAL A 642 18.49 13.25 -28.69
C VAL A 642 19.64 12.84 -27.75
N ASP A 643 20.56 11.99 -28.21
CA ASP A 643 21.66 11.48 -27.37
C ASP A 643 22.79 12.51 -27.12
N ALA A 644 23.79 12.16 -26.31
CA ALA A 644 25.01 12.96 -26.10
C ALA A 644 25.78 13.21 -27.41
N PHE A 645 26.53 14.33 -27.48
CA PHE A 645 27.29 14.69 -28.66
C PHE A 645 28.80 14.60 -28.42
N THR A 646 29.51 13.87 -29.29
CA THR A 646 30.97 13.74 -29.24
C THR A 646 31.66 14.78 -30.12
N SER A 647 32.76 15.37 -29.63
CA SER A 647 33.50 16.41 -30.35
C SER A 647 34.96 16.03 -30.54
N ALA A 648 35.47 16.13 -31.77
CA ALA A 648 36.89 15.98 -32.07
C ALA A 648 37.75 17.10 -31.46
N THR A 649 37.15 18.23 -31.05
CA THR A 649 37.85 19.36 -30.44
C THR A 649 37.51 19.47 -28.96
N LYS A 650 38.13 18.62 -28.14
CA LYS A 650 37.82 18.45 -26.70
C LYS A 650 37.86 19.75 -25.89
N ASN A 651 38.75 20.67 -26.24
CA ASN A 651 38.84 21.98 -25.57
C ASN A 651 37.58 22.83 -25.74
N LYS A 652 36.82 22.67 -26.83
CA LYS A 652 35.57 23.42 -27.05
C LYS A 652 34.47 22.96 -26.10
N VAL A 653 34.36 21.64 -25.88
CA VAL A 653 33.43 21.04 -24.91
C VAL A 653 33.66 21.66 -23.53
N ARG A 654 34.93 21.81 -23.17
CA ARG A 654 35.36 22.35 -21.86
C ARG A 654 35.42 23.88 -21.78
N THR A 655 34.94 24.61 -22.79
CA THR A 655 34.96 26.08 -22.82
C THR A 655 33.54 26.64 -22.65
N GLY A 656 33.22 27.17 -21.46
CA GLY A 656 31.87 27.65 -21.13
C GLY A 656 31.35 28.80 -22.00
N SER A 657 32.22 29.61 -22.62
CA SER A 657 31.75 30.64 -23.59
C SER A 657 31.25 30.06 -24.92
N LEU A 658 31.52 28.78 -25.18
CA LEU A 658 31.09 28.05 -26.39
C LEU A 658 30.01 27.01 -26.09
N ALA A 659 30.03 26.41 -24.90
CA ALA A 659 29.13 25.34 -24.49
C ALA A 659 28.32 25.70 -23.22
N GLY A 660 28.20 26.98 -22.89
CA GLY A 660 27.57 27.45 -21.66
C GLY A 660 26.08 27.12 -21.61
N GLY A 661 25.65 26.52 -20.49
CA GLY A 661 24.30 25.97 -20.31
C GLY A 661 24.20 24.47 -20.62
N SER A 662 25.24 23.90 -21.24
CA SER A 662 25.47 22.45 -21.28
C SER A 662 26.38 21.99 -20.14
N TYR A 663 26.55 20.68 -19.97
CA TYR A 663 27.55 20.11 -19.07
C TYR A 663 28.22 18.87 -19.69
N HIS A 664 29.40 18.55 -19.15
CA HIS A 664 30.13 17.32 -19.43
C HIS A 664 30.58 16.67 -18.12
N VAL A 665 30.70 15.34 -18.11
CA VAL A 665 31.00 14.58 -16.89
C VAL A 665 32.49 14.34 -16.66
N ASP A 666 33.29 14.36 -17.74
CA ASP A 666 34.70 14.02 -17.72
C ASP A 666 35.62 15.20 -18.02
N ALA A 667 36.82 15.17 -17.46
CA ALA A 667 37.85 16.16 -17.77
C ALA A 667 38.52 15.92 -19.14
N SER A 668 38.21 14.83 -19.86
CA SER A 668 38.76 14.61 -21.20
C SER A 668 38.10 15.52 -22.23
N GLY A 669 36.84 15.93 -22.02
CA GLY A 669 36.07 16.75 -22.94
C GLY A 669 35.64 15.98 -24.18
N ASP A 670 35.42 14.68 -24.06
CA ASP A 670 35.09 13.81 -25.20
C ASP A 670 33.67 14.07 -25.73
N GLU A 671 32.75 14.42 -24.84
CA GLU A 671 31.35 14.67 -25.19
C GLU A 671 30.68 15.75 -24.33
N ILE A 672 29.61 16.33 -24.88
CA ILE A 672 28.61 17.07 -24.12
C ILE A 672 27.47 16.10 -23.79
N THR A 673 27.28 15.83 -22.50
CA THR A 673 26.33 14.83 -22.00
C THR A 673 24.89 15.36 -22.00
N GLY A 674 24.70 16.64 -21.69
CA GLY A 674 23.37 17.21 -21.55
C GLY A 674 23.39 18.69 -21.20
N VAL A 675 22.37 19.12 -20.47
CA VAL A 675 22.11 20.54 -20.15
C VAL A 675 21.84 20.76 -18.68
N THR A 676 22.16 21.96 -18.20
CA THR A 676 21.94 22.36 -16.81
C THR A 676 20.66 23.20 -16.73
N PHE A 677 19.57 22.67 -16.16
CA PHE A 677 18.23 23.25 -16.26
C PHE A 677 17.51 23.37 -14.90
N PRO A 678 16.65 24.40 -14.70
CA PRO A 678 15.85 24.50 -13.47
C PRO A 678 14.81 23.38 -13.36
N VAL A 679 14.71 22.76 -12.18
CA VAL A 679 13.85 21.62 -11.90
C VAL A 679 13.08 21.85 -10.59
N LYS A 680 11.76 21.60 -10.63
CA LYS A 680 10.92 21.48 -9.46
C LYS A 680 11.01 20.05 -8.94
N VAL A 681 11.48 19.90 -7.71
CA VAL A 681 11.65 18.62 -7.03
C VAL A 681 10.43 18.37 -6.14
N PRO A 682 9.69 17.25 -6.33
CA PRO A 682 8.56 16.91 -5.47
C PRO A 682 8.97 16.83 -3.99
N ALA A 683 8.08 17.27 -3.11
CA ALA A 683 8.29 17.19 -1.67
C ALA A 683 8.62 15.75 -1.25
N GLY A 684 9.69 15.58 -0.46
CA GLY A 684 10.14 14.27 0.02
C GLY A 684 11.02 13.47 -0.91
N THR A 685 11.37 14.01 -2.08
CA THR A 685 12.33 13.37 -2.99
C THR A 685 13.73 13.36 -2.36
N ASP A 686 14.29 12.17 -2.15
CA ASP A 686 15.66 11.99 -1.66
C ASP A 686 16.68 12.17 -2.81
N LEU A 687 17.38 13.30 -2.81
CA LEU A 687 18.50 13.58 -3.72
C LEU A 687 19.87 13.30 -3.10
N SER A 688 19.95 12.64 -1.93
CA SER A 688 21.22 12.40 -1.23
C SER A 688 22.21 11.52 -2.02
N LYS A 689 21.70 10.75 -2.99
CA LYS A 689 22.50 9.94 -3.92
C LYS A 689 23.14 10.76 -5.04
N ASN A 690 22.68 11.99 -5.25
CA ASN A 690 23.18 12.89 -6.28
C ASN A 690 24.15 13.92 -5.69
N THR A 691 25.11 14.38 -6.48
CA THR A 691 26.10 15.36 -6.03
C THR A 691 25.44 16.73 -5.89
N GLN A 692 25.36 17.24 -4.66
CA GLN A 692 24.94 18.62 -4.41
C GLN A 692 26.12 19.57 -4.61
N ILE A 693 25.93 20.58 -5.46
CA ILE A 693 26.80 21.73 -5.65
C ILE A 693 26.29 22.85 -4.74
N THR A 694 27.21 23.50 -4.04
CA THR A 694 26.96 24.60 -3.09
C THR A 694 27.70 25.86 -3.51
N ASP A 695 27.46 26.99 -2.83
CA ASP A 695 28.17 28.26 -3.10
C ASP A 695 29.70 28.14 -2.94
N ASP A 696 30.16 27.22 -2.08
CA ASP A 696 31.60 26.97 -1.84
C ASP A 696 32.22 26.02 -2.88
N SER A 697 31.41 25.42 -3.75
CA SER A 697 31.89 24.48 -4.77
C SER A 697 32.67 25.20 -5.86
N LYS A 698 33.75 24.56 -6.36
CA LYS A 698 34.62 25.12 -7.39
C LYS A 698 35.20 24.03 -8.29
N VAL A 699 35.21 24.28 -9.59
CA VAL A 699 35.99 23.50 -10.58
C VAL A 699 36.83 24.45 -11.44
N SER A 700 38.11 24.13 -11.61
CA SER A 700 39.06 24.91 -12.42
C SER A 700 39.39 24.15 -13.69
N ILE A 701 39.05 24.71 -14.83
CA ILE A 701 39.24 24.08 -16.13
C ILE A 701 40.33 24.84 -16.90
N THR A 702 41.40 24.14 -17.27
CA THR A 702 42.46 24.66 -18.14
C THR A 702 42.29 24.07 -19.54
N VAL A 703 42.20 24.95 -20.54
CA VAL A 703 42.17 24.57 -21.97
C VAL A 703 43.34 25.20 -22.71
N THR A 704 43.91 24.47 -23.66
CA THR A 704 45.00 24.97 -24.51
C THR A 704 44.47 25.31 -25.90
N ASN A 705 44.24 26.59 -26.17
CA ASN A 705 43.74 27.05 -27.46
C ASN A 705 44.88 27.73 -28.24
N ARG A 706 45.19 27.23 -29.43
CA ARG A 706 46.27 27.76 -30.30
C ARG A 706 47.64 27.87 -29.61
N GLY A 707 47.96 26.91 -28.74
CA GLY A 707 49.23 26.87 -27.99
C GLY A 707 49.29 27.80 -26.78
N GLN A 708 48.19 28.47 -26.44
CA GLN A 708 48.05 29.28 -25.23
C GLN A 708 47.11 28.58 -24.24
N GLU A 709 47.54 28.48 -22.99
CA GLU A 709 46.70 27.96 -21.92
C GLU A 709 45.85 29.07 -21.31
N SER A 710 44.58 28.76 -21.05
CA SER A 710 43.67 29.61 -20.29
C SER A 710 42.95 28.78 -19.25
N THR A 711 42.99 29.23 -17.99
CA THR A 711 42.26 28.60 -16.87
C THR A 711 41.04 29.44 -16.54
N THR A 712 39.88 28.79 -16.41
CA THR A 712 38.63 29.41 -15.95
C THR A 712 38.15 28.70 -14.69
N ASP A 713 37.82 29.48 -13.67
CA ASP A 713 37.25 29.01 -12.42
C ASP A 713 35.72 29.10 -12.49
N TYR A 714 35.04 27.97 -12.33
CA TYR A 714 33.59 27.89 -12.22
C TYR A 714 33.25 27.66 -10.74
N THR A 715 32.49 28.56 -10.15
CA THR A 715 32.19 28.60 -8.71
C THR A 715 30.70 28.59 -8.45
N GLY A 716 30.27 28.10 -7.29
CA GLY A 716 28.86 28.00 -6.94
C GLY A 716 28.11 27.14 -7.96
N LYS A 717 26.92 27.58 -8.36
CA LYS A 717 26.08 26.91 -9.37
C LYS A 717 26.81 26.63 -10.69
N ASP A 718 27.79 27.46 -11.08
CA ASP A 718 28.50 27.29 -12.36
C ASP A 718 29.44 26.07 -12.34
N ALA A 719 29.79 25.55 -11.15
CA ALA A 719 30.57 24.32 -11.02
C ALA A 719 29.84 23.07 -11.54
N LEU A 720 28.53 23.17 -11.80
CA LEU A 720 27.76 22.14 -12.51
C LEU A 720 28.28 21.85 -13.92
N PHE A 721 29.04 22.77 -14.53
CA PHE A 721 29.55 22.65 -15.90
C PHE A 721 30.41 21.40 -16.15
N GLU A 722 31.25 21.02 -15.18
CA GLU A 722 32.05 19.77 -15.20
C GLU A 722 31.68 18.94 -13.95
N SER A 723 30.49 18.34 -13.97
CA SER A 723 29.91 17.56 -12.87
C SER A 723 29.07 16.38 -13.40
N ALA A 724 28.86 15.35 -12.57
CA ALA A 724 28.09 14.16 -12.95
C ALA A 724 26.64 14.50 -13.37
N SER A 725 26.01 13.63 -14.17
CA SER A 725 24.58 13.71 -14.46
C SER A 725 23.75 13.73 -13.17
N TYR A 726 22.70 14.53 -13.15
CA TYR A 726 21.81 14.78 -12.00
C TYR A 726 22.47 15.47 -10.80
N SER A 727 23.72 15.93 -10.91
CA SER A 727 24.26 16.91 -9.96
C SER A 727 23.36 18.14 -9.90
N TYR A 728 23.18 18.74 -8.72
CA TYR A 728 22.21 19.82 -8.54
C TYR A 728 22.69 20.91 -7.59
N TYR A 729 22.17 22.12 -7.78
CA TYR A 729 22.36 23.29 -6.92
C TYR A 729 20.99 23.80 -6.45
N THR A 730 20.79 24.00 -5.16
CA THR A 730 19.49 24.44 -4.60
C THR A 730 19.23 25.92 -4.89
N LEU A 731 18.07 26.26 -5.46
CA LEU A 731 17.67 27.63 -5.73
C LEU A 731 16.94 28.24 -4.52
N SER A 732 17.29 29.47 -4.16
CA SER A 732 16.65 30.20 -3.06
C SER A 732 15.26 30.74 -3.43
N GLU A 733 14.97 30.87 -4.73
CA GLU A 733 13.73 31.40 -5.26
C GLU A 733 13.18 30.49 -6.35
N LYS A 734 11.85 30.54 -6.54
CA LYS A 734 11.18 29.83 -7.64
C LYS A 734 11.64 30.43 -8.98
N PRO A 735 12.22 29.62 -9.89
CA PRO A 735 12.59 30.08 -11.22
C PRO A 735 11.33 30.39 -12.04
N SER A 736 11.44 31.32 -12.99
CA SER A 736 10.33 31.72 -13.87
C SER A 736 9.88 30.63 -14.84
N TYR A 737 10.73 29.61 -15.04
CA TYR A 737 10.43 28.40 -15.78
C TYR A 737 11.25 27.22 -15.22
N TYR A 738 10.74 25.99 -15.36
CA TYR A 738 11.35 24.78 -14.81
C TYR A 738 10.77 23.52 -15.46
N LYS A 739 11.44 22.38 -15.28
CA LYS A 739 10.87 21.04 -15.52
C LYS A 739 10.42 20.42 -14.20
N GLU A 740 9.40 19.58 -14.24
CA GLU A 740 8.99 18.81 -13.06
C GLU A 740 9.71 17.46 -13.03
N LEU A 741 10.34 17.13 -11.90
CA LEU A 741 10.99 15.84 -11.69
C LEU A 741 9.96 14.78 -11.29
N THR A 742 10.09 13.59 -11.89
CA THR A 742 9.42 12.37 -11.44
C THR A 742 10.47 11.31 -11.14
N VAL A 743 10.35 10.66 -9.97
CA VAL A 743 11.17 9.49 -9.63
C VAL A 743 10.37 8.25 -10.01
N ASN A 744 10.89 7.48 -10.95
CA ASN A 744 10.25 6.25 -11.42
C ASN A 744 10.40 5.13 -10.37
N GLU A 745 9.61 4.05 -10.48
CA GLU A 745 9.63 2.91 -9.53
C GLU A 745 11.01 2.27 -9.36
N ASP A 746 11.86 2.33 -10.39
CA ASP A 746 13.24 1.82 -10.40
C ASP A 746 14.27 2.80 -9.79
N GLY A 747 13.82 3.97 -9.32
CA GLY A 747 14.65 5.03 -8.78
C GLY A 747 15.33 5.93 -9.83
N THR A 748 15.05 5.74 -11.13
CA THR A 748 15.53 6.64 -12.18
C THR A 748 14.71 7.93 -12.26
N PHE A 749 15.30 8.98 -12.82
CA PHE A 749 14.64 10.28 -12.99
C PHE A 749 14.02 10.42 -14.37
N SER A 750 12.80 10.93 -14.43
CA SER A 750 12.16 11.43 -15.64
C SER A 750 11.72 12.88 -15.44
N PHE A 751 11.64 13.64 -16.53
CA PHE A 751 11.36 15.07 -16.49
C PHE A 751 10.17 15.39 -17.39
N GLY A 752 9.22 16.16 -16.85
CA GLY A 752 8.06 16.64 -17.59
C GLY A 752 8.41 17.67 -18.67
N ALA A 753 7.39 18.09 -19.41
CA ALA A 753 7.50 19.20 -20.35
C ALA A 753 7.87 20.49 -19.61
N THR A 754 8.60 21.38 -20.28
CA THR A 754 9.05 22.64 -19.68
C THR A 754 7.85 23.52 -19.31
N GLN A 755 7.77 23.90 -18.04
CA GLN A 755 6.76 24.80 -17.48
C GLN A 755 7.30 26.23 -17.46
N GLY A 756 6.54 27.20 -17.98
CA GLY A 756 6.94 28.61 -18.01
C GLY A 756 6.18 29.38 -19.07
N THR A 757 6.35 30.70 -19.08
CA THR A 757 5.81 31.57 -20.14
C THR A 757 6.91 31.93 -21.12
N ALA A 758 6.71 31.64 -22.40
CA ALA A 758 7.62 32.03 -23.47
C ALA A 758 7.42 33.49 -23.88
N THR A 759 8.52 34.19 -24.12
CA THR A 759 8.52 35.54 -24.70
C THR A 759 8.67 35.43 -26.21
N ALA A 760 7.67 35.87 -26.96
CA ALA A 760 7.73 35.89 -28.41
C ALA A 760 8.62 37.05 -28.91
N ILE A 761 9.53 36.77 -29.84
CA ILE A 761 10.34 37.75 -30.56
C ILE A 761 9.80 37.82 -31.99
N THR A 762 8.88 38.75 -32.23
CA THR A 762 8.16 38.88 -33.52
C THR A 762 8.75 39.94 -34.47
N GLU A 763 9.67 40.77 -33.98
CA GLU A 763 10.30 41.85 -34.75
C GLU A 763 11.82 41.84 -34.54
N GLY A 764 12.56 42.39 -35.51
CA GLY A 764 14.02 42.56 -35.40
C GLY A 764 14.84 41.30 -35.66
N VAL A 765 14.23 40.16 -35.95
CA VAL A 765 14.92 38.91 -36.31
C VAL A 765 14.54 38.47 -37.73
N ALA A 766 15.54 38.30 -38.59
CA ALA A 766 15.36 37.79 -39.96
C ALA A 766 15.89 36.35 -40.07
N ALA A 767 15.05 35.44 -40.54
CA ALA A 767 15.39 34.02 -40.70
C ALA A 767 15.77 33.69 -42.15
N GLU A 768 16.95 33.11 -42.37
CA GLU A 768 17.41 32.64 -43.68
C GLU A 768 17.87 31.17 -43.59
N LEU A 769 17.29 30.30 -44.43
CA LEU A 769 17.71 28.89 -44.54
C LEU A 769 18.65 28.68 -45.72
N LEU A 770 19.88 28.29 -45.42
CA LEU A 770 20.89 27.92 -46.39
C LEU A 770 20.88 26.40 -46.60
N THR A 771 20.88 25.96 -47.87
CA THR A 771 20.96 24.54 -48.26
C THR A 771 22.40 24.06 -48.46
N LYS A 772 23.39 24.93 -48.22
CA LYS A 772 24.81 24.64 -48.33
C LYS A 772 25.53 25.28 -47.14
N SER A 773 26.11 24.44 -46.28
CA SER A 773 26.84 24.89 -45.10
C SER A 773 28.12 24.07 -44.91
N ARG A 774 29.08 24.64 -44.18
CA ARG A 774 30.26 23.91 -43.68
C ARG A 774 29.97 23.12 -42.41
N TYR A 775 28.79 23.32 -41.83
CA TYR A 775 28.38 22.84 -40.52
C TYR A 775 27.24 21.81 -40.56
N GLY A 776 26.76 21.45 -41.76
CA GLY A 776 25.69 20.49 -41.94
C GLY A 776 25.09 20.55 -43.35
N ASP A 777 23.99 19.82 -43.54
CA ASP A 777 23.22 19.86 -44.78
C ASP A 777 22.42 21.17 -44.91
N TYR A 778 21.95 21.70 -43.79
CA TYR A 778 21.23 22.97 -43.73
C TYR A 778 21.82 23.86 -42.64
N GLN A 779 21.66 25.18 -42.81
CA GLN A 779 21.96 26.16 -41.79
C GLN A 779 20.86 27.22 -41.76
N LEU A 780 20.31 27.47 -40.57
CA LEU A 780 19.35 28.52 -40.30
C LEU A 780 20.07 29.69 -39.61
N ASN A 781 20.12 30.84 -40.28
CA ASN A 781 20.59 32.09 -39.72
C ASN A 781 19.41 32.87 -39.17
N LEU A 782 19.55 33.38 -37.95
CA LEU A 782 18.56 34.21 -37.23
C LEU A 782 19.18 35.59 -36.96
N ASP A 783 19.37 36.38 -38.02
CA ASP A 783 20.03 37.67 -37.96
C ASP A 783 19.25 38.64 -37.08
N GLY A 784 19.94 39.34 -36.17
CA GLY A 784 19.34 40.25 -35.19
C GLY A 784 18.96 39.59 -33.85
N LEU A 785 18.96 38.25 -33.75
CA LEU A 785 18.61 37.56 -32.50
C LEU A 785 19.54 37.94 -31.32
N THR A 786 20.80 38.26 -31.62
CA THR A 786 21.79 38.65 -30.60
C THR A 786 21.48 39.96 -29.88
N ASP A 787 20.58 40.79 -30.43
CA ASP A 787 20.12 42.02 -29.78
C ASP A 787 19.22 41.73 -28.58
N THR A 788 18.50 40.58 -28.62
CA THR A 788 17.63 40.11 -27.53
C THR A 788 18.31 39.05 -26.66
N ILE A 789 19.06 38.12 -27.28
CA ILE A 789 19.81 37.07 -26.61
C ILE A 789 21.31 37.30 -26.86
N PRO A 790 22.01 38.07 -26.01
CA PRO A 790 23.41 38.40 -26.23
C PRO A 790 24.31 37.18 -26.35
N SER A 791 25.36 37.31 -27.18
CA SER A 791 26.42 36.31 -27.29
C SER A 791 27.05 36.04 -25.91
N GLY A 792 27.12 34.77 -25.51
CA GLY A 792 27.59 34.35 -24.19
C GLY A 792 26.48 34.13 -23.15
N THR A 793 25.22 34.41 -23.48
CA THR A 793 24.08 33.93 -22.68
C THR A 793 24.09 32.40 -22.69
N ALA A 794 24.04 31.78 -21.50
CA ALA A 794 23.95 30.33 -21.40
C ALA A 794 22.65 29.83 -22.05
N ILE A 795 22.79 28.92 -23.00
CA ILE A 795 21.69 28.30 -23.72
C ILE A 795 21.51 26.91 -23.10
N TYR A 796 20.32 26.64 -22.59
CA TYR A 796 19.98 25.35 -22.00
C TYR A 796 19.37 24.40 -23.02
N GLY A 797 18.91 24.88 -24.17
CA GLY A 797 18.36 24.04 -25.22
C GLY A 797 17.71 24.87 -26.31
N VAL A 798 17.61 24.30 -27.50
CA VAL A 798 16.91 24.91 -28.63
C VAL A 798 16.05 23.85 -29.31
N ILE A 799 14.81 24.21 -29.63
CA ILE A 799 13.88 23.36 -30.39
C ILE A 799 13.50 24.08 -31.67
N VAL A 800 13.63 23.39 -32.80
CA VAL A 800 13.09 23.84 -34.09
C VAL A 800 11.80 23.10 -34.36
N SER A 801 10.70 23.85 -34.47
CA SER A 801 9.35 23.32 -34.67
C SER A 801 8.88 23.55 -36.11
N THR A 802 8.07 22.63 -36.59
CA THR A 802 7.48 22.66 -37.94
C THR A 802 5.97 22.78 -37.90
N LYS A 803 5.36 23.29 -38.97
CA LYS A 803 3.89 23.39 -39.10
C LYS A 803 3.22 22.03 -39.15
N GLU A 804 3.95 21.04 -39.63
CA GLU A 804 3.54 19.64 -39.72
C GLU A 804 3.52 18.94 -38.36
N GLY A 805 3.94 19.61 -37.28
CA GLY A 805 3.84 19.12 -35.90
C GLY A 805 5.05 18.30 -35.43
N SER A 806 6.17 18.36 -36.16
CA SER A 806 7.44 17.77 -35.72
C SER A 806 8.30 18.81 -35.00
N ASP A 807 8.98 18.37 -33.94
CA ASP A 807 9.90 19.18 -33.14
C ASP A 807 11.27 18.53 -33.10
N TYR A 808 12.33 19.34 -33.23
CA TYR A 808 13.71 18.86 -33.34
C TYR A 808 14.59 19.53 -32.28
N GLY A 809 15.11 18.73 -31.35
CA GLY A 809 15.97 19.20 -30.27
C GLY A 809 17.41 19.36 -30.73
N MET A 810 18.00 20.53 -30.47
CA MET A 810 19.33 20.89 -30.97
C MET A 810 20.41 20.69 -29.90
N ARG A 811 21.58 20.21 -30.29
CA ARG A 811 22.73 19.98 -29.40
C ARG A 811 23.78 21.07 -29.51
N HIS A 812 24.44 21.39 -28.40
CA HIS A 812 25.60 22.29 -28.39
C HIS A 812 26.76 21.72 -29.22
N LEU A 813 27.48 22.61 -29.91
CA LEU A 813 28.64 22.29 -30.78
C LEU A 813 28.36 21.37 -31.97
N GLU A 814 27.20 20.71 -32.04
CA GLU A 814 26.73 20.02 -33.24
C GLU A 814 25.82 20.93 -34.06
N ASN A 815 24.78 21.48 -33.41
CA ASN A 815 23.73 22.24 -34.06
C ASN A 815 23.78 23.71 -33.70
N ILE A 816 23.95 24.01 -32.42
CA ILE A 816 24.00 25.37 -31.89
C ILE A 816 25.44 25.87 -32.00
N TRP A 817 25.79 26.44 -33.15
CA TRP A 817 27.14 26.98 -33.40
C TRP A 817 27.32 28.36 -32.81
N ARG A 818 26.26 29.17 -32.92
CA ARG A 818 26.12 30.46 -32.24
C ARG A 818 24.68 30.62 -31.84
N VAL A 819 24.41 31.63 -31.00
CA VAL A 819 23.04 32.00 -30.64
C VAL A 819 22.18 32.21 -31.90
N SER A 820 22.70 32.85 -32.95
CA SER A 820 21.98 33.15 -34.19
C SER A 820 22.26 32.19 -35.36
N GLU A 821 23.07 31.14 -35.20
CA GLU A 821 23.44 30.23 -36.29
C GLU A 821 23.20 28.79 -35.86
N LEU A 822 22.18 28.16 -36.43
CA LEU A 822 21.83 26.75 -36.22
C LEU A 822 22.14 25.94 -37.47
N ALA A 823 22.73 24.76 -37.35
CA ALA A 823 22.96 23.86 -38.49
C ALA A 823 22.63 22.42 -38.16
N TRP A 824 22.28 21.62 -39.16
CA TRP A 824 22.01 20.19 -38.96
C TRP A 824 22.30 19.38 -40.23
N ALA A 825 22.61 18.10 -40.03
CA ALA A 825 22.73 17.13 -41.10
C ALA A 825 21.50 16.22 -41.14
N THR A 826 21.13 15.79 -42.33
CA THR A 826 19.96 14.95 -42.64
C THR A 826 20.35 13.63 -43.32
N GLY A 827 21.65 13.39 -43.50
CA GLY A 827 22.21 12.14 -44.00
C GLY A 827 23.14 12.31 -45.20
N PHE A 828 23.21 13.51 -45.80
CA PHE A 828 24.11 13.80 -46.91
C PHE A 828 25.49 14.26 -46.44
N THR A 829 25.54 14.93 -45.28
CA THR A 829 26.77 15.19 -44.52
C THR A 829 26.89 14.13 -43.43
N SER A 830 27.94 13.32 -43.47
CA SER A 830 28.21 12.28 -42.46
C SER A 830 29.14 12.73 -41.35
N ALA A 831 29.94 13.77 -41.60
CA ALA A 831 30.84 14.36 -40.61
C ALA A 831 31.07 15.86 -40.87
N VAL A 832 31.18 16.63 -39.79
CA VAL A 832 31.54 18.05 -39.79
C VAL A 832 32.82 18.21 -38.98
N HIS A 833 33.86 18.78 -39.59
CA HIS A 833 35.18 18.91 -38.94
C HIS A 833 35.70 17.59 -38.33
N ASN A 834 35.53 16.48 -39.05
CA ASN A 834 35.88 15.11 -38.63
C ASN A 834 35.08 14.57 -37.42
N CYS A 835 33.99 15.24 -37.02
CA CYS A 835 33.05 14.75 -36.02
C CYS A 835 31.85 14.10 -36.74
N PRO A 836 31.48 12.86 -36.44
CA PRO A 836 30.25 12.27 -36.97
C PRO A 836 29.04 13.13 -36.64
N THR A 837 28.08 13.21 -37.56
CA THR A 837 26.82 13.92 -37.33
C THR A 837 25.70 12.95 -36.99
N SER A 838 24.83 13.35 -36.06
CA SER A 838 23.63 12.62 -35.64
C SER A 838 22.44 12.94 -36.55
N SER A 839 22.55 12.53 -37.81
CA SER A 839 21.68 13.03 -38.88
C SER A 839 20.29 12.38 -38.96
N GLU A 840 20.12 11.18 -38.39
CA GLU A 840 18.85 10.45 -38.49
C GLU A 840 17.67 11.21 -37.86
N HIS A 841 17.94 11.95 -36.78
CA HIS A 841 16.94 12.75 -36.07
C HIS A 841 16.30 13.83 -36.96
N TYR A 842 17.08 14.44 -37.87
CA TYR A 842 16.63 15.59 -38.67
C TYR A 842 16.16 15.21 -40.08
N LYS A 843 16.31 13.95 -40.47
CA LYS A 843 16.04 13.48 -41.83
C LYS A 843 14.60 13.74 -42.29
N ALA A 844 13.64 13.56 -41.39
CA ALA A 844 12.22 13.80 -41.66
C ALA A 844 11.87 15.28 -41.86
N MET A 845 12.75 16.21 -41.47
CA MET A 845 12.51 17.66 -41.60
C MET A 845 12.51 18.12 -43.06
N MET A 846 13.17 17.38 -43.98
CA MET A 846 13.14 17.68 -45.40
C MET A 846 11.72 17.61 -45.96
N GLY A 847 11.27 18.67 -46.62
CA GLY A 847 9.92 18.81 -47.15
C GLY A 847 8.90 19.38 -46.17
N GLN A 848 9.30 19.71 -44.94
CA GLN A 848 8.46 20.37 -43.93
C GLN A 848 8.69 21.89 -43.91
N HIS A 849 7.86 22.62 -43.14
CA HIS A 849 7.94 24.07 -42.98
C HIS A 849 8.26 24.44 -41.53
N ILE A 850 9.44 25.00 -41.30
CA ILE A 850 9.82 25.51 -39.98
C ILE A 850 8.98 26.76 -39.70
N ASN A 851 8.21 26.78 -38.61
CA ASN A 851 7.42 27.96 -38.22
C ASN A 851 7.93 28.66 -36.97
N LYS A 852 8.71 27.97 -36.13
CA LYS A 852 9.15 28.53 -34.85
C LYS A 852 10.46 27.92 -34.40
N VAL A 853 11.29 28.73 -33.75
CA VAL A 853 12.46 28.27 -32.98
C VAL A 853 12.27 28.69 -31.52
N THR A 854 12.40 27.74 -30.59
CA THR A 854 12.26 27.97 -29.15
C THR A 854 13.62 27.86 -28.48
N TYR A 855 14.06 28.92 -27.79
CA TYR A 855 15.29 28.95 -27.01
C TYR A 855 14.98 28.90 -25.52
N TYR A 856 15.62 27.97 -24.83
CA TYR A 856 15.68 27.93 -23.38
C TYR A 856 17.02 28.51 -22.94
N THR A 857 17.00 29.58 -22.14
CA THR A 857 18.22 30.31 -21.77
C THR A 857 18.21 30.71 -20.31
N ALA A 858 19.37 30.99 -19.72
CA ALA A 858 19.46 31.51 -18.34
C ALA A 858 18.63 32.78 -18.06
N LYS A 859 18.15 33.49 -19.09
CA LYS A 859 17.32 34.71 -18.96
C LYS A 859 15.83 34.47 -19.18
N GLY A 860 15.41 33.30 -19.65
CA GLY A 860 14.01 33.04 -20.02
C GLY A 860 13.86 32.09 -21.18
N ILE A 861 12.59 31.81 -21.51
CA ILE A 861 12.16 31.08 -22.71
C ILE A 861 11.82 32.11 -23.80
N TYR A 862 12.39 31.95 -24.98
CA TYR A 862 12.14 32.81 -26.13
C TYR A 862 11.61 32.00 -27.31
N GLU A 863 10.56 32.49 -27.94
CA GLU A 863 9.97 31.90 -29.14
C GLU A 863 10.15 32.85 -30.32
N ILE A 864 10.75 32.36 -31.39
CA ILE A 864 11.02 33.13 -32.61
C ILE A 864 10.19 32.52 -33.74
N PRO A 865 9.06 33.14 -34.13
CA PRO A 865 8.34 32.75 -35.33
C PRO A 865 9.20 32.98 -36.57
N VAL A 866 9.20 32.05 -37.52
CA VAL A 866 10.00 32.14 -38.76
C VAL A 866 9.16 31.77 -39.97
N GLY A 867 9.45 32.39 -41.13
CA GLY A 867 8.77 32.10 -42.40
C GLY A 867 7.33 32.60 -42.52
N GLY A 868 6.85 33.44 -41.60
CA GLY A 868 5.50 34.00 -41.62
C GLY A 868 4.39 32.93 -41.50
N ASP A 869 3.21 33.22 -42.02
CA ASP A 869 2.06 32.31 -41.94
C ASP A 869 2.30 30.98 -42.67
N GLU A 870 3.18 30.95 -43.67
CA GLU A 870 3.49 29.75 -44.47
C GLU A 870 4.62 28.91 -43.87
N GLY A 871 5.49 29.49 -43.03
CA GLY A 871 6.70 28.86 -42.51
C GLY A 871 7.81 28.77 -43.56
N LEU A 872 9.02 28.51 -43.08
CA LEU A 872 10.23 28.41 -43.88
C LEU A 872 10.40 26.99 -44.38
N TYR A 873 10.15 26.77 -45.67
CA TYR A 873 10.25 25.46 -46.30
C TYR A 873 11.69 24.92 -46.26
N VAL A 874 11.85 23.64 -45.90
CA VAL A 874 13.13 22.92 -45.93
C VAL A 874 13.22 22.11 -47.22
N PRO A 875 14.01 22.53 -48.23
CA PRO A 875 14.04 21.86 -49.53
C PRO A 875 14.51 20.42 -49.43
N VAL A 876 13.94 19.53 -50.25
CA VAL A 876 14.33 18.11 -50.25
C VAL A 876 15.68 17.93 -50.94
N LYS A 877 16.60 17.22 -50.29
CA LYS A 877 17.88 16.77 -50.89
C LYS A 877 17.78 15.34 -51.41
N PHE A 878 18.58 15.05 -52.42
CA PHE A 878 18.76 13.71 -53.00
C PHE A 878 20.24 13.51 -53.35
N ASP A 879 20.63 12.27 -53.65
CA ASP A 879 22.04 11.96 -53.93
C ASP A 879 22.49 12.62 -55.24
N THR A 880 23.42 13.57 -55.14
CA THR A 880 24.05 14.26 -56.28
C THR A 880 25.54 13.95 -56.39
N SER A 881 26.05 12.93 -55.67
CA SER A 881 27.48 12.62 -55.59
C SER A 881 28.10 12.21 -56.94
N ALA A 882 27.30 11.66 -57.85
CA ALA A 882 27.73 11.28 -59.19
C ALA A 882 27.69 12.44 -60.21
N VAL A 883 27.08 13.58 -59.87
CA VAL A 883 26.92 14.70 -60.81
C VAL A 883 28.27 15.40 -60.98
N ALA A 884 28.77 15.41 -62.22
CA ALA A 884 30.01 16.07 -62.58
C ALA A 884 29.84 16.89 -63.85
N VAL A 885 30.65 17.92 -64.00
CA VAL A 885 30.80 18.65 -65.26
C VAL A 885 32.26 18.50 -65.67
N ALA A 886 32.50 18.02 -66.89
CA ALA A 886 33.87 17.87 -67.38
C ALA A 886 34.54 19.24 -67.54
N ASP A 887 35.83 19.32 -67.22
CA ASP A 887 36.62 20.51 -67.52
C ASP A 887 36.67 20.74 -69.03
N ALA A 888 36.69 22.01 -69.44
CA ALA A 888 36.52 22.41 -70.83
C ALA A 888 37.74 23.17 -71.35
N GLU A 889 38.24 22.80 -72.52
CA GLU A 889 39.32 23.53 -73.20
C GLU A 889 38.76 24.74 -73.96
N LEU A 890 39.22 25.94 -73.60
CA LEU A 890 38.96 27.16 -74.35
C LEU A 890 40.11 27.38 -75.35
N LYS A 891 39.79 27.27 -76.65
CA LYS A 891 40.76 27.50 -77.72
C LYS A 891 41.17 28.97 -77.80
N ASP A 892 42.39 29.21 -78.26
CA ASP A 892 42.93 30.55 -78.35
C ASP A 892 42.07 31.45 -79.26
N GLY A 893 41.57 32.57 -78.70
CA GLY A 893 40.73 33.53 -79.41
C GLY A 893 39.22 33.22 -79.43
N GLU A 894 38.77 32.07 -78.91
CA GLU A 894 37.35 31.76 -78.75
C GLU A 894 36.77 32.35 -77.45
N THR A 895 35.47 32.64 -77.43
CA THR A 895 34.73 33.13 -76.24
C THR A 895 33.59 32.19 -75.84
N SER A 896 33.56 30.98 -76.38
CA SER A 896 32.52 29.99 -76.12
C SER A 896 33.13 28.59 -76.12
N VAL A 897 32.65 27.74 -75.22
CA VAL A 897 33.09 26.34 -75.11
C VAL A 897 31.90 25.44 -74.84
N ALA A 898 31.99 24.17 -75.23
CA ALA A 898 31.01 23.17 -74.85
C ALA A 898 31.65 22.08 -74.02
N THR A 899 30.94 21.65 -72.98
CA THR A 899 31.32 20.53 -72.11
C THR A 899 30.11 19.63 -71.85
N THR A 900 30.31 18.58 -71.04
CA THR A 900 29.31 17.55 -70.75
C THR A 900 29.04 17.51 -69.25
N ILE A 901 27.75 17.44 -68.90
CA ILE A 901 27.24 17.13 -67.58
C ILE A 901 27.03 15.61 -67.55
N SER A 902 27.65 14.91 -66.61
CA SER A 902 27.52 13.46 -66.42
C SER A 902 26.91 13.13 -65.06
N GLY A 903 26.29 11.96 -64.96
CA GLY A 903 25.72 11.44 -63.72
C GLY A 903 24.47 12.18 -63.20
N LEU A 904 23.91 13.12 -63.97
CA LEU A 904 22.72 13.87 -63.58
C LEU A 904 21.45 13.01 -63.69
N THR A 905 20.88 12.66 -62.54
CA THR A 905 19.55 12.04 -62.44
C THR A 905 18.66 12.92 -61.58
N LEU A 906 17.61 13.50 -62.17
CA LEU A 906 16.70 14.40 -61.47
C LEU A 906 15.44 13.66 -60.99
N PRO A 907 14.94 13.95 -59.77
CA PRO A 907 13.67 13.40 -59.28
C PRO A 907 12.47 13.80 -60.13
N GLU A 908 11.41 13.01 -60.07
CA GLU A 908 10.13 13.34 -60.71
C GLU A 908 9.56 14.66 -60.15
N GLY A 909 9.24 15.59 -61.05
CA GLY A 909 8.71 16.92 -60.71
C GLY A 909 9.76 18.01 -60.46
N PHE A 910 11.06 17.73 -60.63
CA PHE A 910 12.11 18.76 -60.59
C PHE A 910 12.08 19.59 -61.89
N ASP A 911 11.71 20.88 -61.80
CA ASP A 911 11.68 21.80 -62.94
C ASP A 911 13.00 22.59 -63.06
N ALA A 912 13.94 22.04 -63.82
CA ALA A 912 15.34 22.49 -63.80
C ALA A 912 15.58 23.84 -64.49
N GLU A 913 16.27 24.73 -63.77
CA GLU A 913 16.89 25.95 -64.27
C GLU A 913 18.41 25.89 -64.11
N TYR A 914 19.15 26.11 -65.20
CA TYR A 914 20.61 26.02 -65.23
C TYR A 914 21.21 27.42 -65.29
N THR A 915 22.05 27.75 -64.32
CA THR A 915 22.81 28.99 -64.28
C THR A 915 24.29 28.70 -64.07
N VAL A 916 25.16 29.50 -64.66
CA VAL A 916 26.60 29.46 -64.43
C VAL A 916 27.05 30.85 -64.07
N ASP A 917 27.63 31.02 -62.89
CA ASP A 917 28.09 32.34 -62.48
C ASP A 917 29.22 32.83 -63.40
N GLY A 918 29.14 34.08 -63.86
CA GLY A 918 30.12 34.68 -64.77
C GLY A 918 30.12 34.17 -66.22
N ALA A 919 29.14 33.37 -66.66
CA ALA A 919 28.99 32.95 -68.06
C ALA A 919 27.52 32.74 -68.48
N THR A 920 27.22 32.92 -69.77
CA THR A 920 25.89 32.58 -70.29
C THR A 920 25.83 31.08 -70.60
N ALA A 921 24.99 30.32 -69.88
CA ALA A 921 24.87 28.87 -70.04
C ALA A 921 23.65 28.46 -70.88
N ILE A 922 23.83 27.47 -71.76
CA ILE A 922 22.77 26.83 -72.55
C ILE A 922 22.92 25.31 -72.41
N VAL A 923 21.91 24.63 -71.89
CA VAL A 923 21.92 23.18 -71.70
C VAL A 923 21.03 22.49 -72.74
N LYS A 924 21.54 21.43 -73.38
CA LYS A 924 20.81 20.59 -74.34
C LYS A 924 21.12 19.12 -74.09
N GLY A 925 20.24 18.42 -73.38
CA GLY A 925 20.54 17.07 -72.87
C GLY A 925 21.72 17.14 -71.91
N GLU A 926 22.70 16.25 -72.08
CA GLU A 926 23.94 16.23 -71.28
C GLU A 926 24.94 17.32 -71.67
N LYS A 927 24.70 18.09 -72.74
CA LYS A 927 25.65 19.08 -73.25
C LYS A 927 25.42 20.46 -72.61
N LEU A 928 26.46 21.01 -71.98
CA LEU A 928 26.53 22.38 -71.47
C LEU A 928 27.33 23.25 -72.45
N ILE A 929 26.71 24.33 -72.96
CA ILE A 929 27.37 25.31 -73.84
C ILE A 929 27.49 26.62 -73.07
N LEU A 930 28.71 27.10 -72.92
CA LEU A 930 29.03 28.37 -72.27
C LEU A 930 29.37 29.41 -73.34
N LYS A 931 28.82 30.62 -73.18
CA LYS A 931 29.17 31.80 -73.99
C LYS A 931 29.70 32.90 -73.08
N ASP A 932 30.49 33.78 -73.68
CA ASP A 932 31.16 34.91 -73.03
C ASP A 932 32.09 34.44 -71.89
N VAL A 933 32.69 33.26 -72.08
CA VAL A 933 33.50 32.55 -71.09
C VAL A 933 34.98 32.94 -71.21
N LYS A 934 35.71 32.89 -70.09
CA LYS A 934 37.16 33.05 -70.01
C LYS A 934 37.77 31.81 -69.35
N LYS A 935 39.09 31.65 -69.41
CA LYS A 935 39.76 30.63 -68.58
C LYS A 935 39.55 30.93 -67.09
N GLY A 936 39.27 29.92 -66.29
CA GLY A 936 39.00 30.05 -64.86
C GLY A 936 38.06 28.97 -64.31
N ALA A 937 37.78 29.06 -63.02
CA ALA A 937 36.85 28.17 -62.33
C ALA A 937 35.41 28.69 -62.44
N TYR A 938 34.47 27.78 -62.70
CA TYR A 938 33.04 28.05 -62.84
C TYR A 938 32.23 27.11 -61.95
N THR A 939 31.01 27.53 -61.61
CA THR A 939 30.04 26.68 -60.90
C THR A 939 28.75 26.64 -61.68
N LEU A 940 28.33 25.44 -62.08
CA LEU A 940 26.99 25.18 -62.58
C LEU A 940 26.04 25.03 -61.39
N THR A 941 25.00 25.84 -61.34
CA THR A 941 23.90 25.72 -60.38
C THR A 941 22.64 25.27 -61.12
N ILE A 942 22.04 24.18 -60.66
CA ILE A 942 20.78 23.62 -61.17
C ILE A 942 19.73 23.84 -60.08
N THR A 943 18.80 24.76 -60.32
CA THR A 943 17.74 25.12 -59.38
C THR A 943 16.44 24.48 -59.81
N ASP A 944 15.64 24.02 -58.86
CA ASP A 944 14.25 23.63 -59.11
C ASP A 944 13.34 24.86 -59.01
N LYS A 945 12.70 25.25 -60.12
CA LYS A 945 11.80 26.41 -60.16
C LYS A 945 10.59 26.28 -59.24
N SER A 946 10.21 25.05 -58.88
CA SER A 946 9.13 24.82 -57.91
C SER A 946 9.55 25.15 -56.48
N GLY A 947 10.86 25.24 -56.20
CA GLY A 947 11.43 25.44 -54.87
C GLY A 947 11.40 24.20 -53.98
N LYS A 948 10.90 23.06 -54.47
CA LYS A 948 10.73 21.81 -53.71
C LYS A 948 12.07 21.15 -53.39
N TYR A 949 12.99 21.13 -54.34
CA TYR A 949 14.28 20.46 -54.19
C TYR A 949 15.42 21.46 -53.96
N ALA A 950 16.41 21.05 -53.15
CA ALA A 950 17.61 21.84 -52.95
C ALA A 950 18.41 22.00 -54.26
N PRO A 951 19.03 23.17 -54.51
CA PRO A 951 19.81 23.38 -55.72
C PRO A 951 21.05 22.49 -55.75
N ILE A 952 21.39 21.99 -56.94
CA ILE A 952 22.63 21.25 -57.20
C ILE A 952 23.71 22.25 -57.61
N SER A 953 24.89 22.19 -57.02
CA SER A 953 26.03 23.03 -57.42
C SER A 953 27.26 22.18 -57.72
N VAL A 954 27.78 22.27 -58.94
CA VAL A 954 28.95 21.51 -59.40
C VAL A 954 29.99 22.47 -59.95
N GLY A 955 31.21 22.41 -59.41
CA GLY A 955 32.35 23.17 -59.91
C GLY A 955 33.02 22.46 -61.09
N PHE A 956 33.53 23.23 -62.05
CA PHE A 956 34.38 22.77 -63.15
C PHE A 956 35.32 23.89 -63.59
N GLU A 957 36.38 23.54 -64.30
CA GLU A 957 37.32 24.53 -64.84
C GLU A 957 37.21 24.65 -66.36
N VAL A 958 37.37 25.88 -66.84
CA VAL A 958 37.63 26.18 -68.24
C VAL A 958 39.09 26.54 -68.35
N TYR A 959 39.89 25.72 -69.05
CA TYR A 959 41.33 25.90 -69.14
C TYR A 959 41.76 26.35 -70.54
N ALA A 960 42.87 27.10 -70.61
CA ALA A 960 43.46 27.49 -71.89
C ALA A 960 44.07 26.29 -72.64
N GLU A 961 44.02 26.33 -73.98
CA GLU A 961 44.63 25.32 -74.87
C GLU A 961 46.13 25.14 -74.60
N THR A 962 46.84 26.21 -74.27
CA THR A 962 48.28 26.23 -74.05
C THR A 962 48.66 26.52 -72.59
N ILE A 963 49.72 25.87 -72.09
CA ILE A 963 50.34 26.16 -70.80
C ILE A 963 51.51 27.12 -71.04
N PRO A 964 51.50 28.35 -70.50
CA PRO A 964 52.53 29.36 -70.81
C PRO A 964 53.83 29.18 -69.99
N ALA A 965 53.95 28.07 -69.26
CA ALA A 965 55.08 27.70 -68.43
C ALA A 965 55.63 26.33 -68.84
N SER A 966 56.94 26.17 -68.72
CA SER A 966 57.67 24.91 -68.89
C SER A 966 58.69 24.75 -67.76
N TYR A 967 59.11 23.52 -67.50
CA TYR A 967 60.15 23.25 -66.51
C TYR A 967 61.54 23.69 -67.01
N ASN A 968 62.25 24.45 -66.19
CA ASN A 968 63.65 24.79 -66.38
C ASN A 968 64.53 23.76 -65.66
N GLU A 969 65.18 22.88 -66.43
CA GLU A 969 66.09 21.84 -65.94
C GLU A 969 67.45 22.38 -65.47
N ASN A 970 67.71 23.70 -65.60
CA ASN A 970 68.96 24.30 -65.18
C ASN A 970 69.17 24.14 -63.66
N ALA A 971 70.20 23.39 -63.28
CA ALA A 971 70.54 23.10 -61.90
C ALA A 971 70.85 24.35 -61.04
N GLU A 972 71.27 25.47 -61.64
CA GLU A 972 71.53 26.73 -60.93
C GLU A 972 70.25 27.52 -60.62
N LYS A 973 69.19 27.33 -61.41
CA LYS A 973 67.89 28.01 -61.26
C LYS A 973 66.73 27.09 -61.64
N PRO A 974 66.56 25.95 -60.94
CA PRO A 974 65.48 25.01 -61.24
C PRO A 974 64.14 25.69 -60.96
N GLY A 975 63.11 25.38 -61.74
CA GLY A 975 61.78 25.94 -61.54
C GLY A 975 61.00 26.10 -62.83
N LEU A 976 60.07 27.04 -62.84
CA LEU A 976 59.23 27.36 -63.99
C LEU A 976 59.89 28.46 -64.82
N THR A 977 59.88 28.29 -66.13
CA THR A 977 60.27 29.32 -67.10
C THR A 977 59.16 29.47 -68.15
N LYS A 978 59.16 30.58 -68.86
CA LYS A 978 58.20 30.86 -69.93
C LYS A 978 58.32 29.83 -71.06
N ALA A 979 57.19 29.24 -71.47
CA ALA A 979 57.14 28.30 -72.58
C ALA A 979 57.41 28.99 -73.93
N ALA A 980 57.95 28.25 -74.89
CA ALA A 980 58.23 28.77 -76.23
C ALA A 980 56.94 29.16 -76.95
N GLY A 981 56.82 30.43 -77.37
CA GLY A 981 55.62 30.98 -78.04
C GLY A 981 54.69 31.77 -77.11
N SER A 982 54.91 31.76 -75.79
CA SER A 982 54.12 32.51 -74.82
C SER A 982 54.68 33.91 -74.54
N THR A 983 53.83 34.81 -74.08
CA THR A 983 54.18 36.19 -73.65
C THR A 983 54.56 36.23 -72.17
N ASP A 984 55.28 37.28 -71.75
CA ASP A 984 55.63 37.47 -70.33
C ASP A 984 54.39 37.68 -69.45
N ALA A 985 53.33 38.26 -70.02
CA ALA A 985 52.05 38.47 -69.34
C ALA A 985 51.32 37.15 -69.07
N GLU A 986 51.31 36.22 -70.04
CA GLU A 986 50.69 34.89 -69.87
C GLU A 986 51.45 34.03 -68.85
N PHE A 987 52.79 34.08 -68.85
CA PHE A 987 53.60 33.39 -67.85
C PHE A 987 53.35 33.95 -66.44
N ALA A 988 53.33 35.28 -66.28
CA ALA A 988 53.02 35.90 -65.00
C ALA A 988 51.59 35.58 -64.50
N ASP A 989 50.62 35.56 -65.42
CA ASP A 989 49.25 35.14 -65.12
C ASP A 989 49.18 33.68 -64.67
N TYR A 990 49.93 32.77 -65.29
CA TYR A 990 50.04 31.38 -64.84
C TYR A 990 50.60 31.26 -63.43
N ILE A 991 51.74 31.90 -63.13
CA ILE A 991 52.36 31.87 -61.79
C ILE A 991 51.38 32.40 -60.73
N LYS A 992 50.67 33.49 -61.03
CA LYS A 992 49.67 34.09 -60.13
C LYS A 992 48.48 33.15 -59.85
N ASN A 993 48.09 32.33 -60.82
CA ASN A 993 46.95 31.42 -60.71
C ASN A 993 47.33 30.03 -60.18
N ILE A 994 48.60 29.77 -59.81
CA ILE A 994 48.99 28.53 -59.12
C ILE A 994 48.22 28.43 -57.80
N THR A 995 47.40 27.40 -57.66
CA THR A 995 46.60 27.13 -56.46
C THR A 995 47.29 26.14 -55.54
N SER A 996 47.93 25.13 -56.12
CA SER A 996 48.68 24.12 -55.37
C SER A 996 49.83 23.52 -56.16
N VAL A 997 50.78 22.97 -55.42
CA VAL A 997 51.94 22.26 -55.96
C VAL A 997 52.05 20.94 -55.23
N SER A 998 51.96 19.83 -55.95
CA SER A 998 52.16 18.48 -55.40
C SER A 998 53.62 18.09 -55.49
N VAL A 999 54.20 17.58 -54.41
CA VAL A 999 55.54 17.01 -54.36
C VAL A 999 55.43 15.55 -53.94
N ASN A 1000 55.85 14.62 -54.80
CA ASN A 1000 55.74 13.16 -54.60
C ASN A 1000 54.31 12.73 -54.21
N GLY A 1001 53.31 13.32 -54.85
CA GLY A 1001 51.90 13.04 -54.59
C GLY A 1001 51.30 13.76 -53.37
N LYS A 1002 52.10 14.50 -52.58
CA LYS A 1002 51.60 15.34 -51.48
C LYS A 1002 51.37 16.77 -51.95
N SER A 1003 50.12 17.22 -51.96
CA SER A 1003 49.74 18.58 -52.35
C SER A 1003 50.05 19.62 -51.27
N TYR A 1004 50.58 20.76 -51.69
CA TYR A 1004 50.85 21.95 -50.88
C TYR A 1004 50.12 23.15 -51.48
N ALA A 1005 49.33 23.84 -50.67
CA ALA A 1005 48.66 25.07 -51.12
C ALA A 1005 49.71 26.17 -51.39
N ALA A 1006 49.57 26.87 -52.52
CA ALA A 1006 50.48 27.94 -52.92
C ALA A 1006 50.20 29.28 -52.21
N SER A 1007 48.99 29.46 -51.66
CA SER A 1007 48.58 30.66 -50.93
C SER A 1007 47.58 30.33 -49.79
N GLY A 1008 47.40 31.26 -48.84
CA GLY A 1008 46.50 31.10 -47.69
C GLY A 1008 47.17 30.64 -46.39
N ARG A 1009 46.36 30.40 -45.35
CA ARG A 1009 46.84 30.04 -44.01
C ARG A 1009 47.42 28.62 -44.01
N GLY A 1010 48.73 28.50 -43.75
CA GLY A 1010 49.44 27.23 -43.76
C GLY A 1010 49.98 26.82 -45.14
N ALA A 1011 49.95 27.71 -46.13
CA ALA A 1011 50.56 27.50 -47.43
C ALA A 1011 52.08 27.30 -47.34
N VAL A 1012 52.61 26.44 -48.20
CA VAL A 1012 54.05 26.22 -48.34
C VAL A 1012 54.44 26.74 -49.71
N LYS A 1013 55.08 27.91 -49.74
CA LYS A 1013 55.53 28.53 -50.98
C LYS A 1013 56.68 27.67 -51.54
N LEU A 1014 56.48 27.09 -52.72
CA LEU A 1014 57.49 26.25 -53.41
C LEU A 1014 58.11 26.94 -54.62
N PHE A 1015 57.49 27.99 -55.14
CA PHE A 1015 58.03 28.83 -56.20
C PHE A 1015 58.10 30.29 -55.74
N ASN A 1016 59.16 30.98 -56.14
CA ASN A 1016 59.25 32.42 -56.07
C ASN A 1016 58.32 33.08 -57.10
N ASP A 1017 58.08 34.38 -56.95
CA ASP A 1017 57.19 35.13 -57.85
C ASP A 1017 57.73 35.22 -59.28
N ASP A 1018 59.03 34.94 -59.48
CA ASP A 1018 59.69 34.85 -60.79
C ASP A 1018 59.64 33.43 -61.41
N GLY A 1019 59.01 32.47 -60.73
CA GLY A 1019 58.89 31.08 -61.16
C GLY A 1019 60.02 30.16 -60.70
N THR A 1020 61.09 30.66 -60.08
CA THR A 1020 62.19 29.80 -59.58
C THR A 1020 61.76 28.95 -58.38
N LEU A 1021 62.29 27.73 -58.27
CA LEU A 1021 61.98 26.80 -57.19
C LEU A 1021 62.72 27.18 -55.91
N ILE A 1022 62.01 27.12 -54.77
CA ILE A 1022 62.59 27.31 -53.43
C ILE A 1022 63.15 25.97 -52.98
N THR A 1023 64.40 25.69 -53.32
CA THR A 1023 65.04 24.35 -53.21
C THR A 1023 65.33 23.91 -51.77
N ASP A 1024 65.31 24.83 -50.81
CA ASP A 1024 65.44 24.59 -49.37
C ASP A 1024 64.07 24.48 -48.66
N ALA A 1025 62.96 24.57 -49.39
CA ALA A 1025 61.64 24.38 -48.82
C ALA A 1025 61.52 22.99 -48.18
N ALA A 1026 60.83 22.91 -47.04
CA ALA A 1026 60.69 21.67 -46.27
C ALA A 1026 60.27 20.42 -47.08
N PRO A 1027 59.40 20.51 -48.11
CA PRO A 1027 59.05 19.36 -48.96
C PRO A 1027 60.22 18.77 -49.76
N PHE A 1028 61.32 19.51 -49.94
CA PHE A 1028 62.54 19.07 -50.62
C PHE A 1028 63.68 18.70 -49.64
N ALA A 1029 63.38 18.61 -48.33
CA ALA A 1029 64.38 18.31 -47.31
C ALA A 1029 64.94 16.88 -47.42
N GLU A 1030 64.09 15.90 -47.72
CA GLU A 1030 64.44 14.47 -47.77
C GLU A 1030 64.27 13.90 -49.19
N GLY A 1031 65.37 13.49 -49.81
CA GLY A 1031 65.41 12.87 -51.13
C GLY A 1031 66.14 13.71 -52.19
N ASP A 1032 66.48 13.06 -53.31
CA ASP A 1032 67.28 13.65 -54.39
C ASP A 1032 66.47 13.82 -55.69
N SER A 1033 65.23 13.32 -55.73
CA SER A 1033 64.33 13.40 -56.88
C SER A 1033 62.89 13.54 -56.41
N PHE A 1034 62.16 14.46 -57.04
CA PHE A 1034 60.82 14.88 -56.64
C PHE A 1034 59.91 14.98 -57.87
N GLU A 1035 58.79 14.25 -57.86
CA GLU A 1035 57.71 14.43 -58.83
C GLU A 1035 56.91 15.66 -58.45
N ILE A 1036 56.90 16.68 -59.32
CA ILE A 1036 56.20 17.94 -59.09
C ILE A 1036 55.03 18.04 -60.06
N VAL A 1037 53.84 18.32 -59.52
CA VAL A 1037 52.65 18.67 -60.30
C VAL A 1037 52.20 20.06 -59.88
N VAL A 1038 52.19 21.00 -60.81
CA VAL A 1038 51.75 22.37 -60.58
C VAL A 1038 50.33 22.52 -61.10
N SER A 1039 49.39 22.82 -60.21
CA SER A 1039 47.99 23.07 -60.56
C SER A 1039 47.73 24.57 -60.50
N ALA A 1040 47.27 25.13 -61.61
CA ALA A 1040 46.94 26.54 -61.75
C ALA A 1040 45.54 26.70 -62.35
N THR A 1041 44.68 27.49 -61.70
CA THR A 1041 43.29 27.66 -62.13
C THR A 1041 43.22 28.20 -63.55
N GLY A 1042 42.45 27.53 -64.41
CA GLY A 1042 42.32 27.91 -65.82
C GLY A 1042 43.46 27.42 -66.72
N TYR A 1043 44.30 26.50 -66.23
CA TYR A 1043 45.36 25.84 -67.01
C TYR A 1043 45.40 24.34 -66.69
N LYS A 1044 45.85 23.52 -67.65
CA LYS A 1044 46.15 22.11 -67.38
C LYS A 1044 47.33 21.99 -66.41
N ASP A 1045 47.32 20.91 -65.62
CA ASP A 1045 48.42 20.58 -64.72
C ASP A 1045 49.75 20.46 -65.48
N LEU A 1046 50.79 21.12 -64.96
CA LEU A 1046 52.16 20.98 -65.44
C LEU A 1046 52.93 20.01 -64.55
N SER A 1047 53.28 18.86 -65.10
CA SER A 1047 54.02 17.81 -64.39
C SER A 1047 55.46 17.73 -64.86
N PHE A 1048 56.41 17.67 -63.92
CA PHE A 1048 57.83 17.49 -64.20
C PHE A 1048 58.57 16.84 -63.01
N THR A 1049 59.82 16.45 -63.22
CA THR A 1049 60.67 15.89 -62.16
C THR A 1049 61.80 16.84 -61.80
N TYR A 1050 61.85 17.27 -60.55
CA TYR A 1050 62.98 18.02 -60.01
C TYR A 1050 64.00 17.08 -59.38
N LYS A 1051 65.27 17.20 -59.78
CA LYS A 1051 66.39 16.48 -59.15
C LYS A 1051 67.26 17.46 -58.40
N LYS A 1052 67.49 17.19 -57.11
CA LYS A 1052 68.35 18.01 -56.25
C LYS A 1052 69.81 17.78 -56.65
N ALA A 1053 70.57 18.86 -56.80
CA ALA A 1053 71.99 18.75 -57.13
C ALA A 1053 72.75 18.09 -55.97
N SER A 1054 73.53 17.03 -56.26
CA SER A 1054 74.42 16.37 -55.29
C SER A 1054 75.67 17.23 -55.04
N SER A 1055 76.13 17.31 -53.79
CA SER A 1055 77.29 18.14 -53.41
C SER A 1055 78.67 17.51 -53.69
N ASP A 1056 78.72 16.34 -54.34
CA ASP A 1056 79.97 15.60 -54.66
C ASP A 1056 80.02 15.12 -56.12
N ASP A 1057 79.81 16.01 -57.09
CA ASP A 1057 80.17 15.76 -58.50
C ASP A 1057 80.99 16.94 -59.01
N PRO A 1058 82.18 16.72 -59.61
CA PRO A 1058 83.08 17.81 -59.99
C PRO A 1058 82.45 18.59 -61.14
N THR A 1059 82.66 19.90 -61.13
CA THR A 1059 82.35 20.82 -62.23
C THR A 1059 82.70 20.20 -63.59
N GLN A 1060 81.68 19.69 -64.32
CA GLN A 1060 81.83 19.31 -65.71
C GLN A 1060 81.86 20.60 -66.56
N GLU A 1061 82.91 20.75 -67.36
CA GLU A 1061 82.93 21.74 -68.45
C GLU A 1061 81.77 21.47 -69.41
N VAL A 1062 81.16 22.56 -69.92
CA VAL A 1062 80.12 22.51 -70.94
C VAL A 1062 80.60 21.71 -72.16
N ASN A 1063 79.93 20.61 -72.46
CA ASN A 1063 80.25 19.71 -73.57
C ASN A 1063 79.79 20.33 -74.91
N THR A 1064 80.76 20.78 -75.70
CA THR A 1064 80.54 21.46 -76.99
C THR A 1064 80.58 20.52 -78.19
N ALA A 1065 80.86 19.23 -78.00
CA ALA A 1065 81.19 18.31 -79.10
C ALA A 1065 80.06 18.19 -80.15
N SER A 1066 78.81 18.17 -79.70
CA SER A 1066 77.63 18.10 -80.60
C SER A 1066 77.43 19.40 -81.38
N LEU A 1067 77.65 20.56 -80.75
CA LEU A 1067 77.56 21.88 -81.38
C LEU A 1067 78.70 22.09 -82.39
N GLU A 1068 79.93 21.73 -82.03
CA GLU A 1068 81.10 21.77 -82.92
C GLU A 1068 80.90 20.87 -84.15
N LYS A 1069 80.33 19.68 -83.97
CA LYS A 1069 80.00 18.77 -85.08
C LYS A 1069 78.90 19.32 -86.00
N ALA A 1070 77.87 19.94 -85.43
CA ALA A 1070 76.81 20.60 -86.20
C ALA A 1070 77.36 21.80 -87.00
N ILE A 1071 78.25 22.60 -86.39
CA ILE A 1071 78.94 23.72 -87.05
C ILE A 1071 79.82 23.21 -88.20
N GLN A 1072 80.64 22.17 -87.98
CA GLN A 1072 81.44 21.57 -89.06
C GLN A 1072 80.57 21.02 -90.20
N THR A 1073 79.43 20.40 -89.86
CA THR A 1073 78.49 19.87 -90.87
C THR A 1073 77.89 21.00 -91.69
N ALA A 1074 77.45 22.10 -91.06
CA ALA A 1074 76.93 23.27 -91.76
C ALA A 1074 77.99 23.98 -92.61
N GLU A 1075 79.24 24.07 -92.15
CA GLU A 1075 80.35 24.70 -92.89
C GLU A 1075 80.83 23.87 -94.10
N ALA A 1076 80.59 22.56 -94.10
CA ALA A 1076 80.93 21.67 -95.21
C ALA A 1076 79.93 21.72 -96.39
N LEU A 1077 78.78 22.38 -96.21
CA LEU A 1077 77.76 22.53 -97.24
C LEU A 1077 78.12 23.68 -98.19
N LYS A 1078 77.68 23.58 -99.46
CA LYS A 1078 77.99 24.57 -100.49
C LYS A 1078 76.73 25.34 -100.89
N GLU A 1079 76.84 26.66 -100.89
CA GLU A 1079 75.73 27.57 -101.23
C GLU A 1079 75.07 27.27 -102.58
N ALA A 1080 75.85 26.83 -103.56
CA ALA A 1080 75.35 26.52 -104.90
C ALA A 1080 74.39 25.32 -104.98
N ASP A 1081 74.35 24.45 -103.96
CA ASP A 1081 73.54 23.21 -103.96
C ASP A 1081 72.12 23.43 -103.39
N TYR A 1082 71.82 24.62 -102.86
CA TYR A 1082 70.60 24.92 -102.09
C TYR A 1082 69.94 26.24 -102.52
N THR A 1083 68.64 26.40 -102.22
CA THR A 1083 67.93 27.66 -102.53
C THR A 1083 68.41 28.81 -101.64
N ALA A 1084 68.47 30.02 -102.20
CA ALA A 1084 68.98 31.22 -101.50
C ALA A 1084 68.26 31.52 -100.18
N ASP A 1085 66.93 31.29 -100.11
CA ASP A 1085 66.14 31.54 -98.90
C ASP A 1085 66.46 30.51 -97.80
N SER A 1086 66.50 29.22 -98.13
CA SER A 1086 66.90 28.19 -97.15
C SER A 1086 68.36 28.33 -96.70
N TRP A 1087 69.23 28.79 -97.61
CA TRP A 1087 70.64 29.03 -97.32
C TRP A 1087 70.86 30.21 -96.36
N LYS A 1088 70.08 31.29 -96.49
CA LYS A 1088 70.15 32.46 -95.59
C LYS A 1088 69.71 32.14 -94.16
N VAL A 1089 68.73 31.24 -94.01
CA VAL A 1089 68.29 30.72 -92.69
C VAL A 1089 69.41 29.91 -92.04
N LEU A 1090 70.08 29.02 -92.80
CA LEU A 1090 71.25 28.27 -92.33
C LEU A 1090 72.38 29.21 -91.87
N GLN A 1091 72.73 30.23 -92.65
CA GLN A 1091 73.80 31.17 -92.28
C GLN A 1091 73.52 31.92 -90.97
N THR A 1092 72.26 32.28 -90.72
CA THR A 1092 71.85 32.95 -89.48
C THR A 1092 71.95 32.00 -88.28
N ALA A 1093 71.48 30.76 -88.45
CA ALA A 1093 71.59 29.72 -87.43
C ALA A 1093 73.06 29.38 -87.13
N LEU A 1094 73.92 29.29 -88.16
CA LEU A 1094 75.35 29.01 -88.03
C LEU A 1094 76.08 30.13 -87.26
N LYS A 1095 75.74 31.40 -87.53
CA LYS A 1095 76.28 32.55 -86.79
C LYS A 1095 75.92 32.47 -85.31
N ASN A 1096 74.65 32.20 -84.99
CA ASN A 1096 74.18 32.10 -83.61
C ASN A 1096 74.79 30.89 -82.89
N ALA A 1097 74.94 29.76 -83.60
CA ALA A 1097 75.59 28.56 -83.10
C ALA A 1097 77.07 28.79 -82.74
N LYS A 1098 77.82 29.52 -83.58
CA LYS A 1098 79.20 29.92 -83.28
C LYS A 1098 79.29 30.87 -82.08
N SER A 1099 78.37 31.82 -81.96
CA SER A 1099 78.33 32.70 -80.80
C SER A 1099 78.02 31.95 -79.50
N ALA A 1100 77.14 30.95 -79.54
CA ALA A 1100 76.86 30.07 -78.40
C ALA A 1100 78.06 29.18 -78.05
N LEU A 1101 78.79 28.67 -79.07
CA LEU A 1101 80.01 27.87 -78.89
C LEU A 1101 81.14 28.66 -78.22
N GLU A 1102 81.29 29.94 -78.54
CA GLU A 1102 82.28 30.82 -77.90
C GLU A 1102 81.87 31.24 -76.48
N ALA A 1103 80.57 31.49 -76.26
CA ALA A 1103 80.08 31.97 -74.97
C ALA A 1103 80.09 30.87 -73.89
N LYS A 1104 79.90 29.59 -74.27
CA LYS A 1104 79.89 28.40 -73.39
C LYS A 1104 79.12 28.63 -72.07
N LYS A 1105 78.01 29.35 -72.16
CA LYS A 1105 77.34 29.95 -71.01
C LYS A 1105 76.77 28.89 -70.07
N ASP A 1106 76.12 27.88 -70.66
CA ASP A 1106 75.54 26.72 -69.98
C ASP A 1106 75.23 25.61 -71.00
N GLN A 1107 75.11 24.35 -70.55
CA GLN A 1107 74.92 23.19 -71.43
C GLN A 1107 73.64 23.29 -72.27
N THR A 1108 72.56 23.81 -71.69
CA THR A 1108 71.27 23.98 -72.37
C THR A 1108 71.38 24.96 -73.54
N SER A 1109 72.11 26.07 -73.37
CA SER A 1109 72.34 27.04 -74.44
C SER A 1109 73.16 26.44 -75.59
N VAL A 1110 74.11 25.56 -75.28
CA VAL A 1110 74.94 24.84 -76.26
C VAL A 1110 74.14 23.76 -76.99
N ASP A 1111 73.33 22.97 -76.28
CA ASP A 1111 72.49 21.93 -76.86
C ASP A 1111 71.36 22.52 -77.72
N ASN A 1112 70.72 23.61 -77.26
CA ASN A 1112 69.69 24.33 -78.03
C ASN A 1112 70.26 24.96 -79.30
N ALA A 1113 71.48 25.50 -79.23
CA ALA A 1113 72.18 26.01 -80.41
C ALA A 1113 72.50 24.88 -81.40
N ALA A 1114 72.89 23.70 -80.92
CA ALA A 1114 73.18 22.54 -81.76
C ALA A 1114 71.91 22.00 -82.43
N ALA A 1115 70.83 21.86 -81.68
CA ALA A 1115 69.52 21.43 -82.18
C ALA A 1115 68.96 22.43 -83.21
N SER A 1116 69.06 23.74 -82.93
CA SER A 1116 68.60 24.79 -83.85
C SER A 1116 69.39 24.81 -85.15
N LEU A 1117 70.71 24.62 -85.08
CA LEU A 1117 71.55 24.53 -86.27
C LEU A 1117 71.26 23.25 -87.08
N ASN A 1118 71.12 22.09 -86.42
CA ASN A 1118 70.76 20.85 -87.10
C ASN A 1118 69.38 20.94 -87.78
N LYS A 1119 68.40 21.56 -87.11
CA LYS A 1119 67.08 21.83 -87.72
C LYS A 1119 67.18 22.75 -88.93
N ALA A 1120 68.06 23.75 -88.91
CA ALA A 1120 68.31 24.61 -90.07
C ALA A 1120 69.03 23.86 -91.20
N ILE A 1121 69.91 22.89 -90.90
CA ILE A 1121 70.53 21.97 -91.87
C ILE A 1121 69.46 21.05 -92.49
N GLU A 1122 68.57 20.46 -91.69
CA GLU A 1122 67.49 19.59 -92.16
C GLU A 1122 66.44 20.33 -92.99
N ALA A 1123 66.24 21.63 -92.73
CA ALA A 1123 65.33 22.49 -93.47
C ALA A 1123 65.92 23.06 -94.78
N LEU A 1124 67.15 22.67 -95.15
CA LEU A 1124 67.74 23.06 -96.43
C LEU A 1124 67.01 22.42 -97.61
N VAL A 1125 66.59 23.25 -98.55
CA VAL A 1125 65.91 22.80 -99.78
C VAL A 1125 66.93 22.77 -100.90
N LYS A 1126 67.18 21.58 -101.45
CA LYS A 1126 68.07 21.40 -102.61
C LYS A 1126 67.54 22.20 -103.79
N ALA A 1127 68.43 22.92 -104.47
CA ALA A 1127 68.08 23.59 -105.70
C ALA A 1127 68.08 22.56 -106.82
N ASP A 1128 66.92 22.00 -107.21
CA ASP A 1128 66.85 21.17 -108.42
C ASP A 1128 65.55 21.32 -109.20
N GLY A 1129 65.73 21.35 -110.52
CA GLY A 1129 64.68 21.49 -111.51
C GLY A 1129 63.78 20.26 -111.65
N THR A 1130 62.53 20.58 -111.99
CA THR A 1130 61.50 19.76 -112.65
C THR A 1130 60.71 18.69 -111.86
N THR A 1131 59.38 18.84 -111.97
CA THR A 1131 58.17 18.06 -111.60
C THR A 1131 58.08 16.64 -112.21
N PRO A 1132 57.04 15.77 -111.98
CA PRO A 1132 55.71 15.89 -111.31
C PRO A 1132 55.21 14.71 -110.40
N THR A 1133 54.02 14.92 -109.80
CA THR A 1133 52.97 14.10 -109.10
C THR A 1133 52.61 12.74 -109.77
N PRO A 1134 52.10 11.63 -109.12
CA PRO A 1134 50.76 11.53 -108.45
C PRO A 1134 50.54 10.57 -107.24
N THR A 1135 49.37 10.74 -106.59
CA THR A 1135 48.61 9.96 -105.53
C THR A 1135 48.17 8.55 -106.04
N PRO A 1136 47.59 7.53 -105.30
CA PRO A 1136 46.85 7.52 -104.00
C PRO A 1136 46.94 6.27 -103.04
N THR A 1137 46.35 6.43 -101.83
CA THR A 1137 45.63 5.54 -100.86
C THR A 1137 45.84 3.99 -100.79
N THR A 1138 45.99 3.41 -99.56
CA THR A 1138 45.24 2.23 -99.01
C THR A 1138 45.71 1.73 -97.61
N THR A 1139 44.75 1.37 -96.74
CA THR A 1139 44.78 0.48 -95.52
C THR A 1139 44.96 -1.00 -95.95
N PRO A 1140 45.47 -2.03 -95.18
CA PRO A 1140 44.77 -2.71 -94.03
C PRO A 1140 45.58 -3.53 -92.97
N ALA A 1141 44.95 -3.73 -91.80
CA ALA A 1141 44.81 -4.91 -90.88
C ALA A 1141 45.88 -6.03 -90.60
N SER A 1142 46.08 -6.30 -89.27
CA SER A 1142 45.96 -7.59 -88.52
C SER A 1142 47.15 -8.57 -88.19
N SER A 1143 47.31 -8.84 -86.87
CA SER A 1143 47.29 -10.16 -86.16
C SER A 1143 48.56 -10.90 -85.62
N LYS A 1144 48.45 -11.31 -84.32
CA LYS A 1144 48.73 -12.63 -83.63
C LYS A 1144 50.12 -13.11 -83.13
N ASN A 1145 50.14 -13.36 -81.80
CA ASN A 1145 50.49 -14.58 -81.00
C ASN A 1145 51.92 -15.14 -80.70
N ASN A 1146 51.99 -15.64 -79.44
CA ASN A 1146 52.66 -16.85 -78.85
C ASN A 1146 54.07 -16.75 -78.20
N THR A 1147 54.19 -16.90 -76.86
CA THR A 1147 54.57 -18.09 -75.99
C THR A 1147 56.03 -18.59 -76.16
N THR A 1148 56.82 -19.01 -75.14
CA THR A 1148 56.59 -19.94 -74.01
C THR A 1148 57.85 -20.05 -73.10
N THR A 1149 57.69 -20.24 -71.76
CA THR A 1149 58.39 -21.11 -70.74
C THR A 1149 59.94 -21.31 -70.72
N SER A 1150 60.68 -21.73 -69.66
CA SER A 1150 60.54 -22.15 -68.24
C SER A 1150 61.99 -22.48 -67.72
N GLY A 1151 62.26 -22.49 -66.40
CA GLY A 1151 63.45 -23.18 -65.86
C GLY A 1151 63.87 -22.90 -64.38
N THR A 1152 63.45 -23.79 -63.46
CA THR A 1152 63.97 -24.17 -62.12
C THR A 1152 65.47 -24.55 -62.11
N GLY A 1153 66.29 -24.61 -61.04
CA GLY A 1153 66.21 -24.44 -59.58
C GLY A 1153 67.48 -25.01 -58.87
N ASN A 1154 67.69 -24.67 -57.58
CA ASN A 1154 68.35 -25.41 -56.47
C ASN A 1154 69.78 -25.06 -55.91
N LYS A 1155 69.75 -24.62 -54.62
CA LYS A 1155 70.52 -24.98 -53.37
C LYS A 1155 71.89 -24.40 -52.91
N THR A 1156 71.85 -23.92 -51.64
CA THR A 1156 72.86 -23.83 -50.52
C THR A 1156 74.00 -22.79 -50.62
N THR A 1157 74.43 -21.99 -49.62
CA THR A 1157 74.39 -21.96 -48.12
C THR A 1157 74.64 -20.54 -47.55
N SER A 1158 74.03 -20.22 -46.39
CA SER A 1158 74.54 -19.45 -45.22
C SER A 1158 74.99 -17.96 -45.26
N SER A 1159 74.17 -17.15 -44.54
CA SER A 1159 74.46 -16.10 -43.53
C SER A 1159 75.00 -14.71 -43.91
N GLY A 1160 74.30 -13.67 -43.43
CA GLY A 1160 74.76 -12.28 -43.37
C GLY A 1160 73.66 -11.20 -43.29
N SER A 1161 73.18 -10.92 -42.07
CA SER A 1161 72.51 -9.70 -41.51
C SER A 1161 72.83 -8.36 -42.21
N THR A 1162 72.03 -7.27 -42.30
CA THR A 1162 70.63 -6.87 -42.01
C THR A 1162 70.44 -5.50 -42.71
N SER A 1163 69.26 -5.18 -43.24
CA SER A 1163 68.94 -3.90 -43.89
C SER A 1163 67.49 -3.42 -43.70
N THR A 1164 67.32 -2.15 -44.08
CA THR A 1164 66.19 -1.21 -44.15
C THR A 1164 64.84 -1.61 -44.82
N SER A 1165 63.81 -0.84 -44.44
CA SER A 1165 62.72 -0.23 -45.26
C SER A 1165 61.49 -1.01 -45.81
N LYS A 1166 60.35 -0.31 -45.73
CA LYS A 1166 59.25 -0.11 -46.74
C LYS A 1166 58.11 -1.14 -46.96
N THR A 1167 56.89 -0.60 -46.86
CA THR A 1167 55.64 -0.80 -47.66
C THR A 1167 54.91 -2.16 -47.77
N ALA A 1168 53.68 -2.14 -47.21
CA ALA A 1168 52.35 -2.45 -47.77
C ALA A 1168 51.98 -3.78 -48.51
N LYS A 1169 50.84 -4.33 -48.01
CA LYS A 1169 49.71 -5.04 -48.66
C LYS A 1169 49.89 -6.48 -49.18
N THR A 1170 49.21 -7.45 -48.54
CA THR A 1170 47.92 -8.06 -48.96
C THR A 1170 47.65 -9.39 -48.22
N GLY A 1171 46.43 -9.58 -47.71
CA GLY A 1171 45.66 -10.81 -47.96
C GLY A 1171 45.22 -11.59 -46.72
N ASP A 1172 43.92 -11.56 -46.45
CA ASP A 1172 43.13 -12.48 -45.60
C ASP A 1172 43.40 -13.98 -45.91
N PRO A 1173 42.96 -14.99 -45.09
CA PRO A 1173 41.85 -14.94 -44.13
C PRO A 1173 42.03 -15.71 -42.78
N THR A 1174 41.19 -15.34 -41.81
CA THR A 1174 40.51 -16.13 -40.74
C THR A 1174 41.22 -17.27 -39.96
N ASN A 1175 41.04 -17.18 -38.62
CA ASN A 1175 40.46 -18.16 -37.68
C ASN A 1175 41.35 -18.78 -36.57
N ILE A 1176 40.73 -18.86 -35.38
CA ILE A 1176 40.96 -19.78 -34.24
C ILE A 1176 42.16 -19.53 -33.29
N PHE A 1177 41.79 -18.96 -32.13
CA PHE A 1177 41.94 -19.48 -30.75
C PHE A 1177 43.18 -20.29 -30.31
N GLU A 1178 43.58 -19.95 -29.08
CA GLU A 1178 44.46 -20.66 -28.11
C GLU A 1178 45.97 -20.52 -28.28
N MET A 1179 46.81 -20.55 -27.24
CA MET A 1179 46.80 -20.22 -25.80
C MET A 1179 48.22 -20.62 -25.32
N LEU A 1180 48.71 -20.03 -24.22
CA LEU A 1180 49.84 -20.50 -23.37
C LEU A 1180 51.25 -20.43 -23.97
N GLY A 1181 52.31 -20.13 -23.22
CA GLY A 1181 52.52 -19.96 -21.78
C GLY A 1181 54.01 -19.67 -21.55
N LEU A 1182 54.39 -19.00 -20.46
CA LEU A 1182 55.16 -19.50 -19.30
C LEU A 1182 56.22 -18.43 -18.97
N ALA A 1183 56.62 -18.09 -17.73
CA ALA A 1183 56.63 -18.77 -16.43
C ALA A 1183 56.92 -17.71 -15.32
N VAL A 1184 56.26 -17.77 -14.14
CA VAL A 1184 56.76 -18.27 -12.80
C VAL A 1184 57.58 -17.22 -12.02
N ALA A 1185 57.44 -16.94 -10.70
CA ALA A 1185 56.93 -17.59 -9.48
C ALA A 1185 56.32 -16.50 -8.53
N SER A 1186 55.63 -16.72 -7.41
CA SER A 1186 55.88 -17.66 -6.30
C SER A 1186 54.71 -17.72 -5.27
N LEU A 1187 54.43 -18.96 -4.80
CA LEU A 1187 54.14 -19.43 -3.43
C LEU A 1187 52.90 -18.95 -2.63
N GLY A 1188 52.11 -19.92 -2.11
CA GLY A 1188 51.23 -19.68 -0.94
C GLY A 1188 50.06 -20.62 -0.60
N THR A 1189 50.18 -21.95 -0.78
CA THR A 1189 49.52 -23.08 -0.07
C THR A 1189 48.25 -22.93 0.83
N GLY A 1190 47.26 -23.83 0.58
CA GLY A 1190 46.38 -24.52 1.56
C GLY A 1190 44.90 -24.12 1.50
N GLY A 1191 43.88 -24.95 1.23
CA GLY A 1191 43.72 -26.41 1.22
C GLY A 1191 42.82 -26.86 2.39
N PHE A 1192 41.51 -27.09 2.17
CA PHE A 1192 40.75 -28.30 2.55
C PHE A 1192 39.23 -28.14 2.40
N ALA A 1193 38.59 -29.27 2.08
CA ALA A 1193 37.21 -29.43 1.65
C ALA A 1193 36.28 -30.03 2.74
N LEU A 1194 34.97 -30.08 2.41
CA LEU A 1194 33.87 -30.89 2.98
C LEU A 1194 33.32 -30.40 4.34
N LYS A 1195 32.02 -30.46 4.67
CA LYS A 1195 30.94 -31.37 4.25
C LYS A 1195 29.56 -30.81 4.67
N ARG A 1196 28.56 -31.21 3.88
CA ARG A 1196 27.09 -31.06 3.98
C ARG A 1196 26.46 -31.73 5.23
N ARG A 1197 25.54 -31.05 5.95
CA ARG A 1197 24.14 -31.50 6.27
C ARG A 1197 23.40 -30.65 7.34
N LYS A 1198 22.25 -30.09 6.91
CA LYS A 1198 20.87 -30.11 7.46
C LYS A 1198 20.53 -29.67 8.91
N ARG A 1199 19.52 -28.76 8.94
CA ARG A 1199 18.32 -28.62 9.83
C ARG A 1199 18.60 -28.29 11.32
N ASN A 1200 17.86 -27.45 12.05
CA ASN A 1200 16.47 -26.96 12.04
C ASN A 1200 16.38 -25.78 13.04
N LYS A 1201 15.41 -24.85 12.87
CA LYS A 1201 14.75 -23.97 13.88
C LYS A 1201 15.68 -23.04 14.69
N GLU A 1202 15.35 -21.79 14.98
CA GLU A 1202 14.07 -21.12 15.28
C GLU A 1202 13.80 -19.89 14.41
#